data_AF-A0A836EK25-F1
#
_entry.id   AF-A0A836EK25-F1
#
_cell.length_a   1.000
_cell.length_b   1.000
_cell.length_c   1.000
_cell.angle_alpha   90.00
_cell.angle_beta   90.00
_cell.angle_gamma   90.00
#
_symmetry.space_group_name_H-M   'P 1'
#
loop_
_entity.id
_entity.type
_entity.pdbx_description
1 polymer ?
#
loop_
_entity_poly.entity_id
_entity_poly.type
_entity_poly.pdbx_seq_one_letter_code
_entity_poly.pdbx_strand_id
1 'polypeptide(L)'
;MKESYKKTDYKWEIVWKNVIIFTYIHLATIYGIYMACLYAKYWSILWFVALGIAAIIGTTAGSHRLWSHRSYKAKWPMRLILMIFQTIAFQDDIYQWARDHRVHHKFTDTDADPYNARRGFFFSHIGWLLIRKHPDIVIKGATIDCSDLMQDPLVVFQKKWYKYLMPLCAFIIPTLVPWWAWNESLWYSWHFAICRYCINLNITWSVNSVAHIWGTRPYDKSVSSTENIGVSLLAFGEGWHNYHHAFPWDYKTAELGNYKFNLTKTFIDSFAYIGLAYDLKTVSADVVKKRVLRCSEPTDNPTITREGDMASIVESSTSKMTPNILNTDSKILMEKDLQNEESSITTKMIDAENYTQNRSKNYTKIEGWFKTEPKWFNILYLGVLHLYFVYACFTFDFFENLMTTAWLFVTYGLGGVGTTAGPHRLWTHQAYKAKWQLRVILGICYASAGMNNIYEWVRDHRVHHKYTDTDADPHNSNRGFFFSHVGWLMVKKNPDVIRRGRQVDMSDVLADPVAAFNIKYFPILKFMFAFLLPVMLPVYAWNETWYRAFVSQDIIRYVILLNAIWSVNSAAHIWGSKPYDAHINPTENQWVNLFSGGEGLHNYHHVFPWDYKAAELHGSPTTTFINFFAKIGWAYDLKEPSKELVKTVMRKRGDGSHSLWEAVPYPAIINLNISVFLIKNIIRIYLEIQMILEYICFYRQHLSYSVASIVCHRRYQIARTVKADFLNFQSDNSKTKMVPNILSTDSKTLTEKDLQNEESSITTKTIDENNEQNRSENYTRSEGKFKWELKWMNIVYISFFHLCFVYACFTFNFFENLMTTAWIYGMIIIGGFGVTGGVHRFWTHRSYKAKWQLRIILAVCFAAANMNNIFEWVRDHRVHHKYTDTDADPHNSNRGFFFSHVGWLMMKKHPDVIRKGYEIDMSDVLADPIAVFAIKYFMILKFIFAFLLPVMLPVYAWNETWCRAFVSQIFIRSILTLNFTWSVNSVAHIWGSRPFDAHINPTENLFVNCATVGEGSHNYHHVFPWDYKGAEYNSFLTTKLINFFAKIGWAYDLKEPSKELIKIVTMNRGDGSHSLWEAVPYSANKIE
;
A
#
# COMPACT_ATOMS: atom_id res chain seq x y z
N MET A 1 -17.27 25.02 -38.38
CA MET A 1 -16.43 25.83 -39.31
C MET A 1 -15.06 26.04 -38.68
N LYS A 2 -13.99 25.54 -39.32
CA LYS A 2 -12.59 25.84 -38.93
C LYS A 2 -12.20 27.14 -39.64
N GLU A 3 -12.30 28.28 -38.95
CA GLU A 3 -11.61 29.49 -39.42
C GLU A 3 -10.10 29.25 -39.34
N SER A 4 -9.44 29.38 -40.47
CA SER A 4 -7.98 29.32 -40.56
C SER A 4 -7.39 30.48 -39.76
N TYR A 5 -6.53 30.15 -38.80
CA TYR A 5 -5.81 31.14 -38.00
C TYR A 5 -4.99 32.02 -38.95
N LYS A 6 -5.38 33.29 -39.12
CA LYS A 6 -4.58 34.27 -39.87
C LYS A 6 -3.25 34.44 -39.14
N LYS A 7 -2.17 33.98 -39.77
CA LYS A 7 -0.80 34.13 -39.25
C LYS A 7 -0.47 35.63 -39.23
N THR A 8 -0.51 36.24 -38.04
CA THR A 8 -0.10 37.63 -37.85
C THR A 8 1.41 37.76 -38.06
N ASP A 9 1.85 38.78 -38.79
CA ASP A 9 3.25 39.06 -39.16
C ASP A 9 4.08 39.64 -37.99
N TYR A 10 3.85 39.13 -36.76
CA TYR A 10 4.50 39.63 -35.55
C TYR A 10 5.94 39.08 -35.42
N LYS A 11 6.92 39.97 -35.44
CA LYS A 11 8.34 39.64 -35.20
C LYS A 11 8.62 39.50 -33.70
N TRP A 12 9.24 38.39 -33.30
CA TRP A 12 9.55 38.12 -31.90
C TRP A 12 10.80 38.88 -31.46
N GLU A 13 10.70 39.66 -30.40
CA GLU A 13 11.83 40.37 -29.80
C GLU A 13 12.30 39.66 -28.53
N ILE A 14 13.50 39.09 -28.57
CA ILE A 14 14.08 38.34 -27.44
C ILE A 14 14.57 39.29 -26.35
N VAL A 15 14.20 39.00 -25.10
CA VAL A 15 14.68 39.69 -23.90
C VAL A 15 15.86 38.89 -23.32
N TRP A 16 17.06 39.13 -23.84
CA TRP A 16 18.29 38.38 -23.48
C TRP A 16 18.59 38.36 -21.99
N LYS A 17 18.26 39.43 -21.25
CA LYS A 17 18.37 39.47 -19.78
C LYS A 17 17.61 38.30 -19.13
N ASN A 18 16.38 38.02 -19.58
CA ASN A 18 15.56 36.96 -19.04
C ASN A 18 16.11 35.59 -19.44
N VAL A 19 16.59 35.44 -20.69
CA VAL A 19 17.25 34.22 -21.16
C VAL A 19 18.44 33.85 -20.26
N ILE A 20 19.31 34.80 -19.94
CA ILE A 20 20.48 34.58 -19.09
C ILE A 20 20.04 34.19 -17.66
N ILE A 21 19.09 34.92 -17.08
CA ILE A 21 18.60 34.66 -15.72
C ILE A 21 17.96 33.27 -15.62
N PHE A 22 17.07 32.90 -16.55
CA PHE A 22 16.43 31.59 -16.53
C PHE A 22 17.41 30.47 -16.83
N THR A 23 18.38 30.65 -17.74
CA THR A 23 19.46 29.68 -17.94
C THR A 23 20.24 29.46 -16.64
N TYR A 24 20.63 30.53 -15.94
CA TYR A 24 21.29 30.42 -14.64
C TYR A 24 20.43 29.68 -13.62
N ILE A 25 19.15 30.03 -13.48
CA ILE A 25 18.24 29.38 -12.52
C ILE A 25 18.14 27.87 -12.79
N HIS A 26 18.03 27.45 -14.06
CA HIS A 26 17.92 26.03 -14.40
C HIS A 26 19.25 25.29 -14.16
N LEU A 27 20.40 25.88 -14.51
CA LEU A 27 21.70 25.28 -14.22
C LEU A 27 21.96 25.18 -12.71
N ALA A 28 21.67 26.24 -11.96
CA ALA A 28 21.77 26.27 -10.51
C ALA A 28 20.78 25.30 -9.84
N THR A 29 19.65 25.00 -10.49
CA THR A 29 18.70 23.97 -10.04
C THR A 29 19.24 22.57 -10.24
N ILE A 30 19.85 22.27 -11.39
CA ILE A 30 20.52 20.97 -11.62
C ILE A 30 21.60 20.76 -10.55
N TYR A 31 22.41 21.79 -10.28
CA TYR A 31 23.39 21.75 -9.22
C TYR A 31 22.76 21.66 -7.82
N GLY A 32 21.66 22.37 -7.58
CA GLY A 32 20.90 22.28 -6.33
C GLY A 32 20.30 20.90 -6.08
N ILE A 33 19.81 20.20 -7.11
CA ILE A 33 19.34 18.81 -7.01
C ILE A 33 20.50 17.88 -6.68
N TYR A 34 21.62 18.03 -7.38
CA TYR A 34 22.85 17.29 -7.09
C TYR A 34 23.28 17.48 -5.62
N MET A 35 23.27 18.72 -5.13
CA MET A 35 23.60 19.01 -3.74
C MET A 35 22.54 18.46 -2.76
N ALA A 36 21.26 18.47 -3.15
CA ALA A 36 20.17 18.00 -2.31
C ALA A 36 20.27 16.50 -2.05
N CYS A 37 20.70 15.75 -3.06
CA CYS A 37 20.86 14.31 -2.96
C CYS A 37 22.10 13.88 -2.17
N LEU A 38 23.19 14.67 -2.20
CA LEU A 38 24.50 14.23 -1.71
C LEU A 38 24.97 14.89 -0.42
N TYR A 39 24.57 16.14 -0.16
CA TYR A 39 25.16 16.94 0.91
C TYR A 39 24.13 17.62 1.82
N ALA A 40 22.85 17.66 1.45
CA ALA A 40 21.83 18.31 2.26
C ALA A 40 21.61 17.65 3.61
N LYS A 41 21.46 18.46 4.64
CA LYS A 41 20.81 18.00 5.87
C LYS A 41 19.33 17.77 5.62
N TYR A 42 18.77 16.74 6.25
CA TYR A 42 17.35 16.39 6.11
C TYR A 42 16.41 17.55 6.49
N TRP A 43 16.77 18.38 7.49
CA TRP A 43 16.02 19.59 7.86
C TRP A 43 15.96 20.61 6.74
N SER A 44 17.02 20.76 5.95
CA SER A 44 17.05 21.64 4.79
C SER A 44 16.05 21.16 3.75
N ILE A 45 16.03 19.85 3.45
CA ILE A 45 15.07 19.26 2.51
C ILE A 45 13.62 19.53 2.96
N LEU A 46 13.30 19.25 4.23
CA LEU A 46 11.95 19.50 4.78
C LEU A 46 11.57 20.98 4.71
N TRP A 47 12.50 21.88 5.04
CA TRP A 47 12.29 23.32 4.97
C TRP A 47 11.95 23.81 3.56
N PHE A 48 12.74 23.38 2.56
CA PHE A 48 12.49 23.79 1.17
C PHE A 48 11.22 23.15 0.59
N VAL A 49 10.88 21.92 0.98
CA VAL A 49 9.58 21.31 0.62
C VAL A 49 8.42 22.09 1.22
N ALA A 50 8.51 22.48 2.51
CA ALA A 50 7.48 23.27 3.18
C ALA A 50 7.29 24.65 2.50
N LEU A 51 8.39 25.34 2.16
CA LEU A 51 8.34 26.58 1.39
C LEU A 51 7.80 26.37 -0.03
N GLY A 52 8.12 25.24 -0.66
CA GLY A 52 7.58 24.83 -1.96
C GLY A 52 6.05 24.74 -1.92
N ILE A 53 5.53 23.99 -0.94
CA ILE A 53 4.09 23.84 -0.67
C ILE A 53 3.44 25.20 -0.41
N ALA A 54 4.04 26.01 0.47
CA ALA A 54 3.54 27.34 0.80
C ALA A 54 3.42 28.21 -0.45
N ALA A 55 4.45 28.25 -1.29
CA ALA A 55 4.44 29.02 -2.52
C ALA A 55 3.39 28.53 -3.54
N ILE A 56 3.22 27.21 -3.71
CA ILE A 56 2.14 26.68 -4.57
C ILE A 56 0.78 27.14 -4.02
N ILE A 57 0.52 27.01 -2.72
CA ILE A 57 -0.73 27.47 -2.09
C ILE A 57 -0.91 28.99 -2.25
N GLY A 58 0.16 29.78 -2.15
CA GLY A 58 0.13 31.23 -2.39
C GLY A 58 -0.34 31.58 -3.80
N THR A 59 0.14 30.84 -4.81
CA THR A 59 -0.33 30.99 -6.19
C THR A 59 -1.76 30.47 -6.36
N THR A 60 -2.09 29.28 -5.87
CA THR A 60 -3.37 28.60 -6.14
C THR A 60 -4.52 29.12 -5.28
N ALA A 61 -4.41 29.06 -3.95
CA ALA A 61 -5.44 29.58 -3.05
C ALA A 61 -5.49 31.12 -3.06
N GLY A 62 -4.33 31.77 -3.22
CA GLY A 62 -4.19 33.23 -3.23
C GLY A 62 -4.42 33.85 -4.61
N SER A 63 -3.35 34.02 -5.39
CA SER A 63 -3.39 34.77 -6.66
C SER A 63 -4.49 34.27 -7.59
N HIS A 64 -4.64 32.96 -7.70
CA HIS A 64 -5.57 32.33 -8.61
C HIS A 64 -7.01 32.41 -8.11
N ARG A 65 -7.37 31.63 -7.09
CA ARG A 65 -8.78 31.45 -6.68
C ARG A 65 -9.34 32.67 -5.93
N LEU A 66 -8.56 33.29 -5.04
CA LEU A 66 -9.01 34.44 -4.24
C LEU A 66 -8.99 35.74 -5.03
N TRP A 67 -7.81 36.16 -5.52
CA TRP A 67 -7.65 37.49 -6.11
C TRP A 67 -8.04 37.53 -7.59
N SER A 68 -7.75 36.52 -8.40
CA SER A 68 -8.13 36.57 -9.82
C SER A 68 -9.61 36.29 -10.03
N HIS A 69 -10.13 35.20 -9.46
CA HIS A 69 -11.48 34.70 -9.73
C HIS A 69 -12.53 35.04 -8.68
N ARG A 70 -12.11 35.52 -7.50
CA ARG A 70 -13.01 35.85 -6.38
C ARG A 70 -13.98 34.70 -6.08
N SER A 71 -13.47 33.47 -6.10
CA SER A 71 -14.27 32.26 -5.90
C SER A 71 -14.61 32.00 -4.43
N TYR A 72 -13.93 32.69 -3.51
CA TYR A 72 -14.27 32.75 -2.10
C TYR A 72 -13.80 34.09 -1.50
N LYS A 73 -14.18 34.37 -0.25
CA LYS A 73 -13.71 35.52 0.54
C LYS A 73 -12.84 35.08 1.70
N ALA A 74 -11.83 35.87 2.04
CA ALA A 74 -10.89 35.60 3.12
C ALA A 74 -10.78 36.78 4.08
N LYS A 75 -10.72 36.50 5.39
CA LYS A 75 -10.43 37.50 6.42
C LYS A 75 -8.96 37.93 6.35
N TRP A 76 -8.64 39.10 6.93
CA TRP A 76 -7.29 39.68 6.88
C TRP A 76 -6.15 38.73 7.29
N PRO A 77 -6.28 37.82 8.28
CA PRO A 77 -5.16 36.93 8.65
C PRO A 77 -4.81 35.96 7.52
N MET A 78 -5.82 35.35 6.89
CA MET A 78 -5.61 34.44 5.77
C MET A 78 -5.07 35.18 4.54
N ARG A 79 -5.58 36.38 4.24
CA ARG A 79 -5.06 37.21 3.15
C ARG A 79 -3.58 37.57 3.35
N LEU A 80 -3.18 37.88 4.59
CA LEU A 80 -1.78 38.16 4.92
C LEU A 80 -0.89 36.93 4.72
N ILE A 81 -1.34 35.75 5.17
CA ILE A 81 -0.61 34.49 4.97
C ILE A 81 -0.45 34.19 3.48
N LEU A 82 -1.53 34.28 2.70
CA LEU A 82 -1.51 34.04 1.26
C LEU A 82 -0.63 35.06 0.52
N MET A 83 -0.59 36.31 0.97
CA MET A 83 0.29 37.33 0.39
C MET A 83 1.77 37.00 0.63
N ILE A 84 2.13 36.55 1.84
CA ILE A 84 3.50 36.10 2.15
C ILE A 84 3.85 34.88 1.29
N PHE A 85 2.96 33.89 1.23
CA PHE A 85 3.15 32.67 0.44
C PHE A 85 3.33 32.97 -1.05
N GLN A 86 2.52 33.87 -1.61
CA GLN A 86 2.67 34.31 -2.99
C GLN A 86 4.01 35.03 -3.22
N THR A 87 4.45 35.83 -2.25
CA THR A 87 5.75 36.50 -2.32
C THR A 87 6.91 35.50 -2.34
N ILE A 88 6.81 34.38 -1.61
CA ILE A 88 7.77 33.26 -1.66
C ILE A 88 7.77 32.59 -3.05
N ALA A 89 6.61 32.55 -3.73
CA ALA A 89 6.48 31.93 -5.05
C ALA A 89 7.24 32.70 -6.15
N PHE A 90 7.40 34.02 -5.98
CA PHE A 90 8.07 34.91 -6.92
C PHE A 90 7.54 34.77 -8.36
N GLN A 91 6.25 35.05 -8.55
CA GLN A 91 5.58 35.05 -9.85
C GLN A 91 4.91 36.40 -10.09
N ASP A 92 5.70 37.47 -10.10
CA ASP A 92 5.23 38.87 -10.06
C ASP A 92 4.34 39.21 -8.84
N ASP A 93 4.02 40.50 -8.67
CA ASP A 93 3.11 40.93 -7.62
C ASP A 93 1.67 40.45 -7.87
N ILE A 94 0.87 40.28 -6.81
CA ILE A 94 -0.51 39.75 -6.89
C ILE A 94 -1.34 40.50 -7.94
N TYR A 95 -1.22 41.82 -8.03
CA TYR A 95 -1.98 42.62 -9.00
C TYR A 95 -1.58 42.27 -10.44
N GLN A 96 -0.29 42.20 -10.71
CA GLN A 96 0.24 41.88 -12.04
C GLN A 96 -0.14 40.46 -12.47
N TRP A 97 0.01 39.48 -11.56
CA TRP A 97 -0.37 38.09 -11.82
C TRP A 97 -1.87 37.97 -12.10
N ALA A 98 -2.71 38.56 -11.24
CA ALA A 98 -4.16 38.46 -11.38
C ALA A 98 -4.69 39.17 -12.62
N ARG A 99 -4.12 40.32 -12.98
CA ARG A 99 -4.46 41.01 -14.23
C ARG A 99 -4.16 40.12 -15.44
N ASP A 100 -2.93 39.61 -15.55
CA ASP A 100 -2.53 38.80 -16.70
C ASP A 100 -3.31 37.47 -16.76
N HIS A 101 -3.66 36.88 -15.63
CA HIS A 101 -4.51 35.69 -15.58
C HIS A 101 -5.98 35.97 -15.96
N ARG A 102 -6.55 37.11 -15.56
CA ARG A 102 -7.88 37.55 -16.04
C ARG A 102 -7.88 37.80 -17.56
N VAL A 103 -6.79 38.35 -18.12
CA VAL A 103 -6.61 38.49 -19.57
C VAL A 103 -6.59 37.11 -20.24
N HIS A 104 -5.81 36.17 -19.69
CA HIS A 104 -5.74 34.80 -20.19
C HIS A 104 -7.11 34.14 -20.28
N HIS A 105 -7.94 34.22 -19.23
CA HIS A 105 -9.30 33.65 -19.26
C HIS A 105 -10.23 34.32 -20.26
N LYS A 106 -10.14 35.64 -20.43
CA LYS A 106 -11.04 36.38 -21.32
C LYS A 106 -10.70 36.20 -22.79
N PHE A 107 -9.42 36.03 -23.10
CA PHE A 107 -8.90 35.98 -24.47
C PHE A 107 -8.08 34.73 -24.76
N THR A 108 -8.40 33.61 -24.09
CA THR A 108 -7.70 32.32 -24.23
C THR A 108 -7.51 31.95 -25.69
N ASP A 109 -6.34 31.41 -26.03
CA ASP A 109 -6.01 30.93 -27.38
C ASP A 109 -5.96 32.02 -28.47
N THR A 110 -5.80 33.29 -28.08
CA THR A 110 -5.60 34.43 -29.01
C THR A 110 -4.26 35.12 -28.78
N ASP A 111 -3.89 36.09 -29.61
CA ASP A 111 -2.66 36.87 -29.41
C ASP A 111 -2.70 37.83 -28.21
N ALA A 112 -3.88 38.01 -27.60
CA ALA A 112 -4.03 38.72 -26.33
C ALA A 112 -3.82 37.81 -25.11
N ASP A 113 -3.73 36.49 -25.29
CA ASP A 113 -3.39 35.54 -24.22
C ASP A 113 -1.87 35.61 -23.91
N PRO A 114 -1.46 35.98 -22.68
CA PRO A 114 -0.05 36.12 -22.34
C PRO A 114 0.80 34.86 -22.54
N TYR A 115 0.18 33.67 -22.47
CA TYR A 115 0.86 32.38 -22.60
C TYR A 115 0.13 31.46 -23.60
N ASN A 116 -0.39 32.06 -24.68
CA ASN A 116 -1.12 31.40 -25.77
C ASN A 116 -0.54 30.02 -26.15
N ALA A 117 -1.26 28.96 -25.79
CA ALA A 117 -0.87 27.58 -26.05
C ALA A 117 -0.81 27.22 -27.55
N ARG A 118 -1.51 27.96 -28.42
CA ARG A 118 -1.44 27.75 -29.88
C ARG A 118 -0.07 28.06 -30.48
N ARG A 119 0.78 28.81 -29.77
CA ARG A 119 2.18 29.07 -30.16
C ARG A 119 3.13 27.93 -29.78
N GLY A 120 2.61 26.83 -29.22
CA GLY A 120 3.34 25.61 -28.91
C GLY A 120 3.73 25.47 -27.44
N PHE A 121 4.21 24.27 -27.09
CA PHE A 121 4.58 23.91 -25.73
C PHE A 121 5.66 24.83 -25.14
N PHE A 122 6.76 25.06 -25.87
CA PHE A 122 7.86 25.87 -25.35
C PHE A 122 7.42 27.31 -25.06
N PHE A 123 6.62 27.91 -25.94
CA PHE A 123 6.11 29.27 -25.76
C PHE A 123 5.23 29.38 -24.51
N SER A 124 4.23 28.50 -24.37
CA SER A 124 3.29 28.51 -23.24
C SER A 124 3.93 28.12 -21.91
N HIS A 125 5.02 27.33 -21.93
CA HIS A 125 5.73 26.93 -20.72
C HIS A 125 6.68 28.03 -20.21
N ILE A 126 7.63 28.49 -21.02
CA ILE A 126 8.65 29.48 -20.60
C ILE A 126 8.91 30.57 -21.65
N GLY A 127 8.69 30.29 -22.93
CA GLY A 127 9.07 31.19 -24.03
C GLY A 127 8.40 32.56 -23.95
N TRP A 128 7.18 32.65 -23.42
CA TRP A 128 6.48 33.93 -23.20
C TRP A 128 7.20 34.88 -22.24
N LEU A 129 8.05 34.36 -21.34
CA LEU A 129 8.92 35.16 -20.46
C LEU A 129 10.22 35.60 -21.13
N LEU A 130 10.60 34.96 -22.23
CA LEU A 130 11.86 35.19 -22.93
C LEU A 130 11.76 36.23 -24.05
N ILE A 131 10.54 36.65 -24.40
CA ILE A 131 10.27 37.62 -25.45
C ILE A 131 9.43 38.79 -24.93
N ARG A 132 9.38 39.89 -25.69
CA ARG A 132 8.43 40.98 -25.42
C ARG A 132 6.99 40.50 -25.62
N LYS A 133 6.10 40.96 -24.73
CA LYS A 133 4.66 40.67 -24.81
C LYS A 133 4.10 41.24 -26.13
N HIS A 134 3.22 40.48 -26.77
CA HIS A 134 2.46 40.95 -27.92
C HIS A 134 1.67 42.22 -27.57
N PRO A 135 1.56 43.23 -28.48
CA PRO A 135 0.83 44.46 -28.22
C PRO A 135 -0.63 44.24 -27.77
N ASP A 136 -1.29 43.21 -28.30
CA ASP A 136 -2.67 42.89 -27.93
C ASP A 136 -2.83 42.53 -26.44
N ILE A 137 -1.81 41.98 -25.80
CA ILE A 137 -1.85 41.71 -24.35
C ILE A 137 -1.96 43.03 -23.57
N VAL A 138 -1.27 44.08 -24.01
CA VAL A 138 -1.31 45.40 -23.36
C VAL A 138 -2.64 46.09 -23.64
N ILE A 139 -3.07 46.11 -24.91
CA ILE A 139 -4.30 46.75 -25.35
C ILE A 139 -5.51 46.10 -24.68
N LYS A 140 -5.62 44.77 -24.73
CA LYS A 140 -6.73 44.04 -24.12
C LYS A 140 -6.61 43.97 -22.60
N GLY A 141 -5.40 43.95 -22.05
CA GLY A 141 -5.15 44.03 -20.61
C GLY A 141 -5.68 45.31 -19.96
N ALA A 142 -5.62 46.44 -20.66
CA ALA A 142 -6.20 47.70 -20.19
C ALA A 142 -7.74 47.65 -20.08
N THR A 143 -8.40 46.69 -20.72
CA THR A 143 -9.87 46.50 -20.67
C THR A 143 -10.33 45.62 -19.51
N ILE A 144 -9.42 45.03 -18.74
CA ILE A 144 -9.74 44.19 -17.59
C ILE A 144 -9.90 45.06 -16.34
N ASP A 145 -11.07 44.97 -15.70
CA ASP A 145 -11.29 45.61 -14.41
C ASP A 145 -10.42 44.96 -13.33
N CYS A 146 -9.60 45.78 -12.66
CA CYS A 146 -8.75 45.40 -11.52
C CYS A 146 -8.96 46.35 -10.32
N SER A 147 -10.08 47.10 -10.30
CA SER A 147 -10.39 48.06 -9.24
C SER A 147 -10.49 47.40 -7.85
N ASP A 148 -10.98 46.16 -7.80
CA ASP A 148 -11.05 45.35 -6.58
C ASP A 148 -9.67 45.06 -5.96
N LEU A 149 -8.66 44.82 -6.79
CA LEU A 149 -7.30 44.55 -6.34
C LEU A 149 -6.65 45.80 -5.77
N MET A 150 -6.99 46.97 -6.32
CA MET A 150 -6.54 48.27 -5.82
C MET A 150 -7.24 48.70 -4.53
N GLN A 151 -8.39 48.09 -4.22
CA GLN A 151 -9.12 48.32 -2.97
C GLN A 151 -8.62 47.41 -1.83
N ASP A 152 -7.93 46.30 -2.13
CA ASP A 152 -7.35 45.44 -1.09
C ASP A 152 -6.01 46.02 -0.58
N PRO A 153 -5.93 46.48 0.69
CA PRO A 153 -4.74 47.14 1.21
C PRO A 153 -3.51 46.22 1.24
N LEU A 154 -3.69 44.90 1.36
CA LEU A 154 -2.58 43.95 1.36
C LEU A 154 -2.00 43.78 -0.05
N VAL A 155 -2.84 43.78 -1.07
CA VAL A 155 -2.40 43.71 -2.48
C VAL A 155 -1.64 44.97 -2.85
N VAL A 156 -2.16 46.14 -2.49
CA VAL A 156 -1.48 47.43 -2.73
C VAL A 156 -0.17 47.52 -1.95
N PHE A 157 -0.16 47.07 -0.69
CA PHE A 157 1.06 47.01 0.12
C PHE A 157 2.12 46.12 -0.55
N GLN A 158 1.75 44.89 -0.90
CA GLN A 158 2.66 43.96 -1.54
C GLN A 158 3.20 44.55 -2.84
N LYS A 159 2.33 45.09 -3.71
CA LYS A 159 2.73 45.71 -4.97
C LYS A 159 3.74 46.83 -4.79
N LYS A 160 3.52 47.73 -3.82
CA LYS A 160 4.40 48.86 -3.52
C LYS A 160 5.79 48.40 -3.05
N TRP A 161 5.84 47.35 -2.23
CA TRP A 161 7.07 46.87 -1.59
C TRP A 161 7.67 45.61 -2.23
N TYR A 162 7.08 45.12 -3.32
CA TYR A 162 7.42 43.81 -3.92
C TYR A 162 8.90 43.66 -4.24
N LYS A 163 9.54 44.72 -4.76
CA LYS A 163 10.97 44.71 -5.10
C LYS A 163 11.90 44.41 -3.92
N TYR A 164 11.45 44.65 -2.68
CA TYR A 164 12.18 44.36 -1.45
C TYR A 164 11.66 43.08 -0.78
N LEU A 165 10.34 42.88 -0.76
CA LEU A 165 9.72 41.71 -0.14
C LEU A 165 10.07 40.41 -0.90
N MET A 166 10.13 40.46 -2.24
CA MET A 166 10.47 39.31 -3.07
C MET A 166 11.85 38.72 -2.73
N PRO A 167 12.98 39.46 -2.82
CA PRO A 167 14.27 38.87 -2.53
C PRO A 167 14.37 38.42 -1.07
N LEU A 168 13.70 39.15 -0.16
CA LEU A 168 13.64 38.80 1.26
C LEU A 168 12.95 37.45 1.50
N CYS A 169 11.73 37.27 1.00
CA CYS A 169 10.91 36.08 1.25
C CYS A 169 11.28 34.88 0.37
N ALA A 170 11.68 35.09 -0.89
CA ALA A 170 11.93 34.02 -1.84
C ALA A 170 13.37 33.47 -1.80
N PHE A 171 14.34 34.27 -1.33
CA PHE A 171 15.76 33.89 -1.35
C PHE A 171 16.50 34.12 -0.03
N ILE A 172 16.44 35.32 0.56
CA ILE A 172 17.24 35.66 1.75
C ILE A 172 16.79 34.83 2.97
N ILE A 173 15.52 34.91 3.37
CA ILE A 173 14.99 34.12 4.51
C ILE A 173 15.15 32.61 4.25
N PRO A 174 14.74 32.07 3.08
CA PRO A 174 14.93 30.66 2.77
C PRO A 174 16.39 30.17 2.84
N THR A 175 17.35 31.05 2.54
CA THR A 175 18.79 30.72 2.61
C THR A 175 19.36 30.85 4.02
N LEU A 176 18.96 31.89 4.77
CA LEU A 176 19.50 32.16 6.10
C LEU A 176 18.94 31.23 7.18
N VAL A 177 17.69 30.80 7.07
CA VAL A 177 17.08 29.92 8.09
C VAL A 177 17.82 28.59 8.21
N PRO A 178 18.10 27.82 7.13
CA PRO A 178 18.87 26.58 7.25
C PRO A 178 20.30 26.79 7.76
N TRP A 179 20.94 27.86 7.29
CA TRP A 179 22.28 28.22 7.73
C TRP A 179 22.34 28.52 9.22
N TRP A 180 21.38 29.29 9.75
CA TRP A 180 21.35 29.68 11.16
C TRP A 180 20.78 28.60 12.08
N ALA A 181 19.65 27.98 11.72
CA ALA A 181 18.88 27.14 12.64
C ALA A 181 19.42 25.72 12.80
N TRP A 182 20.06 25.15 11.78
CA TRP A 182 20.64 23.80 11.84
C TRP A 182 22.01 23.69 11.16
N ASN A 183 22.70 24.83 11.04
CA ASN A 183 24.09 24.91 10.57
C ASN A 183 24.30 24.27 9.19
N GLU A 184 23.38 24.49 8.26
CA GLU A 184 23.56 24.10 6.86
C GLU A 184 24.62 25.00 6.19
N SER A 185 25.31 24.52 5.16
CA SER A 185 26.18 25.39 4.37
C SER A 185 25.38 26.53 3.73
N LEU A 186 25.87 27.77 3.86
CA LEU A 186 25.23 28.93 3.23
C LEU A 186 25.18 28.77 1.70
N TRP A 187 26.22 28.17 1.12
CA TRP A 187 26.29 27.87 -0.32
C TRP A 187 25.21 26.86 -0.74
N TYR A 188 24.99 25.81 0.05
CA TYR A 188 23.98 24.79 -0.26
C TYR A 188 22.57 25.36 -0.09
N SER A 189 22.36 26.12 0.98
CA SER A 189 21.09 26.78 1.28
C SER A 189 20.66 27.73 0.16
N TRP A 190 21.60 28.48 -0.43
CA TRP A 190 21.34 29.36 -1.58
C TRP A 190 20.88 28.57 -2.82
N HIS A 191 21.62 27.51 -3.18
CA HIS A 191 21.28 26.69 -4.34
C HIS A 191 19.98 25.91 -4.14
N PHE A 192 19.62 25.54 -2.92
CA PHE A 192 18.30 24.96 -2.62
C PHE A 192 17.17 25.99 -2.72
N ALA A 193 17.39 27.23 -2.31
CA ALA A 193 16.41 28.29 -2.49
C ALA A 193 16.10 28.52 -3.99
N ILE A 194 17.14 28.52 -4.84
CA ILE A 194 17.00 28.59 -6.31
C ILE A 194 16.35 27.32 -6.87
N CYS A 195 16.77 26.14 -6.44
CA CYS A 195 16.22 24.87 -6.89
C CYS A 195 14.71 24.79 -6.63
N ARG A 196 14.28 25.09 -5.39
CA ARG A 196 12.87 25.19 -5.03
C ARG A 196 12.12 26.23 -5.86
N TYR A 197 12.75 27.36 -6.17
CA TYR A 197 12.14 28.39 -7.03
C TYR A 197 11.84 27.84 -8.42
N CYS A 198 12.84 27.23 -9.05
CA CYS A 198 12.73 26.68 -10.39
C CYS A 198 11.69 25.55 -10.48
N ILE A 199 11.67 24.65 -9.49
CA ILE A 199 10.68 23.57 -9.43
C ILE A 199 9.26 24.15 -9.36
N ASN A 200 9.02 25.12 -8.48
CA ASN A 200 7.71 25.77 -8.36
C ASN A 200 7.27 26.50 -9.63
N LEU A 201 8.21 27.16 -10.32
CA LEU A 201 7.95 27.79 -11.61
C LEU A 201 7.50 26.75 -12.64
N ASN A 202 8.25 25.67 -12.82
CA ASN A 202 7.94 24.62 -13.80
C ASN A 202 6.60 23.92 -13.48
N ILE A 203 6.28 23.69 -12.20
CA ILE A 203 4.97 23.20 -11.78
C ILE A 203 3.86 24.16 -12.23
N THR A 204 4.03 25.45 -11.99
CA THR A 204 3.01 26.45 -12.36
C THR A 204 2.89 26.58 -13.88
N TRP A 205 4.01 26.66 -14.59
CA TRP A 205 4.06 26.76 -16.04
C TRP A 205 3.50 25.51 -16.75
N SER A 206 3.52 24.36 -16.09
CA SER A 206 2.86 23.15 -16.62
C SER A 206 1.34 23.30 -16.72
N VAL A 207 0.72 24.16 -15.89
CA VAL A 207 -0.71 24.49 -16.02
C VAL A 207 -0.95 25.22 -17.34
N ASN A 208 -0.10 26.18 -17.70
CA ASN A 208 -0.21 26.95 -18.94
C ASN A 208 0.09 26.12 -20.20
N SER A 209 0.98 25.12 -20.10
CA SER A 209 1.41 24.32 -21.26
C SER A 209 0.77 22.93 -21.29
N VAL A 210 1.08 22.07 -20.32
CA VAL A 210 0.61 20.67 -20.28
C VAL A 210 -0.91 20.62 -20.18
N ALA A 211 -1.53 21.43 -19.31
CA ALA A 211 -2.98 21.46 -19.14
C ALA A 211 -3.72 22.28 -20.22
N HIS A 212 -3.05 22.66 -21.32
CA HIS A 212 -3.66 23.18 -22.54
C HIS A 212 -3.38 22.31 -23.78
N ILE A 213 -2.46 21.34 -23.68
CA ILE A 213 -2.03 20.52 -24.82
C ILE A 213 -2.42 19.05 -24.62
N TRP A 214 -2.24 18.50 -23.42
CA TRP A 214 -2.41 17.08 -23.16
C TRP A 214 -3.43 16.80 -22.04
N GLY A 215 -4.53 16.14 -22.37
CA GLY A 215 -5.57 15.73 -21.42
C GLY A 215 -6.95 15.60 -22.08
N THR A 216 -8.00 15.45 -21.28
CA THR A 216 -9.39 15.35 -21.78
C THR A 216 -10.11 16.70 -21.74
N ARG A 217 -11.15 16.88 -22.57
CA ARG A 217 -11.96 18.13 -22.60
C ARG A 217 -13.47 17.83 -22.43
N PRO A 218 -13.91 17.40 -21.23
CA PRO A 218 -15.29 16.96 -21.03
C PRO A 218 -16.31 18.11 -20.91
N TYR A 219 -15.89 19.34 -20.57
CA TYR A 219 -16.80 20.45 -20.29
C TYR A 219 -16.90 21.46 -21.43
N ASP A 220 -15.79 21.75 -22.09
CA ASP A 220 -15.75 22.67 -23.23
C ASP A 220 -14.67 22.25 -24.22
N LYS A 221 -15.08 21.81 -25.41
CA LYS A 221 -14.16 21.37 -26.47
C LYS A 221 -13.62 22.53 -27.31
N SER A 222 -14.19 23.73 -27.19
CA SER A 222 -13.84 24.90 -28.00
C SER A 222 -12.56 25.61 -27.54
N VAL A 223 -12.18 25.42 -26.27
CA VAL A 223 -10.96 25.93 -25.66
C VAL A 223 -9.88 24.87 -25.61
N SER A 224 -8.61 25.28 -25.64
CA SER A 224 -7.48 24.34 -25.58
C SER A 224 -7.29 23.67 -24.22
N SER A 225 -7.77 24.26 -23.11
CA SER A 225 -7.59 23.72 -21.75
C SER A 225 -8.09 22.28 -21.60
N THR A 226 -7.35 21.47 -20.85
CA THR A 226 -7.54 20.04 -20.67
C THR A 226 -7.54 19.64 -19.19
N GLU A 227 -8.20 18.52 -18.88
CA GLU A 227 -8.07 17.85 -17.59
C GLU A 227 -6.80 16.96 -17.61
N ASN A 228 -5.88 17.20 -16.68
CA ASN A 228 -4.64 16.47 -16.53
C ASN A 228 -4.36 16.13 -15.05
N ILE A 229 -4.39 14.83 -14.73
CA ILE A 229 -4.22 14.33 -13.36
C ILE A 229 -2.80 14.60 -12.84
N GLY A 230 -1.76 14.49 -13.69
CA GLY A 230 -0.37 14.72 -13.29
C GLY A 230 -0.14 16.19 -12.89
N VAL A 231 -0.66 17.12 -13.68
CA VAL A 231 -0.66 18.55 -13.32
C VAL A 231 -1.48 18.80 -12.06
N SER A 232 -2.63 18.13 -11.91
CA SER A 232 -3.47 18.27 -10.71
C SER A 232 -2.73 17.83 -9.44
N LEU A 233 -1.96 16.73 -9.49
CA LEU A 233 -1.13 16.27 -8.38
C LEU A 233 -0.03 17.27 -8.02
N LEU A 234 0.73 17.76 -9.01
CA LEU A 234 1.88 18.63 -8.77
C LEU A 234 1.46 20.06 -8.40
N ALA A 235 0.43 20.59 -9.05
CA ALA A 235 -0.10 21.94 -8.83
C ALA A 235 -1.30 21.97 -7.88
N PHE A 236 -1.48 20.94 -7.06
CA PHE A 236 -2.45 20.91 -5.95
C PHE A 236 -3.91 21.19 -6.36
N GLY A 237 -4.34 20.66 -7.50
CA GLY A 237 -5.71 20.73 -8.00
C GLY A 237 -5.91 21.58 -9.24
N GLU A 238 -4.89 22.29 -9.74
CA GLU A 238 -5.01 23.19 -10.90
C GLU A 238 -5.00 22.48 -12.26
N GLY A 239 -4.80 21.16 -12.28
CA GLY A 239 -4.82 20.35 -13.50
C GLY A 239 -6.22 20.01 -14.02
N TRP A 240 -7.29 20.33 -13.27
CA TRP A 240 -8.67 20.23 -13.74
C TRP A 240 -9.04 21.47 -14.58
N HIS A 241 -8.24 21.69 -15.63
CA HIS A 241 -8.12 22.99 -16.27
C HIS A 241 -9.24 23.27 -17.29
N ASN A 242 -9.79 22.24 -17.94
CA ASN A 242 -10.97 22.37 -18.78
C ASN A 242 -12.22 22.75 -17.96
N TYR A 243 -12.39 22.13 -16.78
CA TYR A 243 -13.43 22.50 -15.83
C TYR A 243 -13.25 23.94 -15.37
N HIS A 244 -12.04 24.29 -14.98
CA HIS A 244 -11.71 25.61 -14.49
C HIS A 244 -12.01 26.70 -15.53
N HIS A 245 -11.62 26.50 -16.79
CA HIS A 245 -11.95 27.44 -17.88
C HIS A 245 -13.46 27.52 -18.16
N ALA A 246 -14.19 26.42 -18.01
CA ALA A 246 -15.65 26.42 -18.16
C ALA A 246 -16.37 27.13 -16.98
N PHE A 247 -15.81 27.03 -15.77
CA PHE A 247 -16.39 27.54 -14.54
C PHE A 247 -15.36 28.26 -13.65
N PRO A 248 -14.82 29.40 -14.09
CA PRO A 248 -13.69 30.06 -13.41
C PRO A 248 -14.00 30.53 -11.98
N TRP A 249 -15.28 30.77 -11.67
CA TRP A 249 -15.72 31.22 -10.35
C TRP A 249 -15.87 30.09 -9.31
N ASP A 250 -15.70 28.81 -9.68
CA ASP A 250 -15.79 27.70 -8.73
C ASP A 250 -14.51 27.61 -7.87
N TYR A 251 -14.66 27.66 -6.54
CA TYR A 251 -13.51 27.69 -5.62
C TYR A 251 -12.74 26.37 -5.58
N LYS A 252 -13.40 25.26 -5.93
CA LYS A 252 -12.80 23.93 -5.94
C LYS A 252 -11.94 23.74 -7.19
N THR A 253 -12.21 24.49 -8.26
CA THR A 253 -11.67 24.30 -9.61
C THR A 253 -11.90 22.90 -10.17
N ALA A 254 -12.89 22.16 -9.65
CA ALA A 254 -13.19 20.77 -10.05
C ALA A 254 -14.67 20.40 -9.79
N GLU A 255 -15.23 19.52 -10.63
CA GLU A 255 -16.65 19.16 -10.67
C GLU A 255 -17.19 18.57 -9.36
N LEU A 256 -16.96 17.28 -9.03
CA LEU A 256 -17.35 16.62 -7.76
C LEU A 256 -16.97 15.12 -7.76
N GLY A 257 -16.80 14.53 -6.57
CA GLY A 257 -17.00 13.08 -6.35
C GLY A 257 -15.89 12.32 -5.64
N ASN A 258 -14.63 12.75 -5.72
CA ASN A 258 -13.55 12.13 -4.95
C ASN A 258 -12.44 13.09 -4.51
N TYR A 259 -12.39 14.32 -5.03
CA TYR A 259 -11.42 15.40 -4.70
C TYR A 259 -9.95 14.98 -4.54
N LYS A 260 -9.58 13.81 -5.07
CA LYS A 260 -8.24 13.26 -5.00
C LYS A 260 -7.32 14.24 -5.71
N PHE A 261 -6.19 14.57 -5.07
CA PHE A 261 -5.15 15.44 -5.59
C PHE A 261 -5.44 16.97 -5.62
N ASN A 262 -6.52 17.46 -4.98
CA ASN A 262 -6.78 18.90 -4.86
C ASN A 262 -6.48 19.42 -3.44
N LEU A 263 -5.19 19.53 -3.09
CA LEU A 263 -4.74 20.00 -1.78
C LEU A 263 -5.11 21.47 -1.51
N THR A 264 -5.18 22.31 -2.55
CA THR A 264 -5.58 23.72 -2.43
C THR A 264 -7.00 23.83 -1.89
N LYS A 265 -7.94 23.01 -2.39
CA LYS A 265 -9.31 22.96 -1.88
C LYS A 265 -9.35 22.57 -0.40
N THR A 266 -8.60 21.54 -0.01
CA THR A 266 -8.51 21.11 1.41
C THR A 266 -7.97 22.21 2.31
N PHE A 267 -6.98 22.97 1.83
CA PHE A 267 -6.46 24.15 2.54
C PHE A 267 -7.55 25.21 2.74
N ILE A 268 -8.27 25.59 1.67
CA ILE A 268 -9.35 26.57 1.76
C ILE A 268 -10.47 26.10 2.70
N ASP A 269 -10.88 24.83 2.62
CA ASP A 269 -11.90 24.25 3.49
C ASP A 269 -11.49 24.26 4.96
N SER A 270 -10.21 24.00 5.26
CA SER A 270 -9.68 24.04 6.63
C SER A 270 -9.76 25.47 7.19
N PHE A 271 -9.45 26.48 6.37
CA PHE A 271 -9.61 27.89 6.74
C PHE A 271 -11.08 28.31 6.83
N ALA A 272 -11.97 27.71 6.06
CA ALA A 272 -13.41 27.92 6.17
C ALA A 272 -13.96 27.34 7.47
N TYR A 273 -13.50 26.17 7.87
CA TYR A 273 -13.88 25.52 9.13
C TYR A 273 -13.54 26.37 10.36
N ILE A 274 -12.38 27.03 10.37
CA ILE A 274 -11.99 27.98 11.44
C ILE A 274 -12.51 29.40 11.22
N GLY A 275 -13.37 29.63 10.21
CA GLY A 275 -14.04 30.91 9.97
C GLY A 275 -13.16 32.02 9.40
N LEU A 276 -12.02 31.68 8.79
CA LEU A 276 -11.13 32.61 8.09
C LEU A 276 -11.41 32.70 6.58
N ALA A 277 -11.97 31.66 5.97
CA ALA A 277 -12.56 31.69 4.62
C ALA A 277 -14.09 31.59 4.70
N TYR A 278 -14.80 32.22 3.76
CA TYR A 278 -16.26 32.20 3.68
C TYR A 278 -16.73 32.50 2.26
N ASP A 279 -18.03 32.38 2.00
CA ASP A 279 -18.63 32.65 0.68
C ASP A 279 -17.99 31.81 -0.45
N LEU A 280 -17.77 30.52 -0.18
CA LEU A 280 -17.12 29.58 -1.09
C LEU A 280 -18.09 29.21 -2.22
N LYS A 281 -17.81 29.66 -3.44
CA LYS A 281 -18.70 29.50 -4.60
C LYS A 281 -18.50 28.13 -5.26
N THR A 282 -19.59 27.40 -5.44
CA THR A 282 -19.58 26.10 -6.14
C THR A 282 -20.65 26.06 -7.24
N VAL A 283 -20.32 25.44 -8.37
CA VAL A 283 -21.27 25.22 -9.47
C VAL A 283 -22.19 24.05 -9.11
N SER A 284 -23.49 24.20 -9.37
CA SER A 284 -24.45 23.11 -9.17
C SER A 284 -24.30 22.02 -10.24
N ALA A 285 -24.61 20.77 -9.87
CA ALA A 285 -24.52 19.63 -10.78
C ALA A 285 -25.36 19.84 -12.06
N ASP A 286 -26.53 20.48 -11.96
CA ASP A 286 -27.39 20.76 -13.12
C ASP A 286 -26.73 21.71 -14.12
N VAL A 287 -26.00 22.72 -13.65
CA VAL A 287 -25.29 23.66 -14.51
C VAL A 287 -24.14 22.95 -15.23
N VAL A 288 -23.42 22.07 -14.53
CA VAL A 288 -22.36 21.28 -15.15
C VAL A 288 -22.93 20.31 -16.19
N LYS A 289 -23.98 19.56 -15.85
CA LYS A 289 -24.68 18.66 -16.78
C LYS A 289 -25.15 19.39 -18.04
N LYS A 290 -25.78 20.56 -17.90
CA LYS A 290 -26.21 21.39 -19.04
C LYS A 290 -25.04 21.85 -19.91
N ARG A 291 -23.88 22.16 -19.32
CA ARG A 291 -22.67 22.54 -20.08
C ARG A 291 -22.12 21.36 -20.88
N VAL A 292 -21.99 20.19 -20.26
CA VAL A 292 -21.53 18.96 -20.93
C VAL A 292 -22.44 18.56 -22.09
N LEU A 293 -23.77 18.59 -21.88
CA LEU A 293 -24.76 18.27 -22.91
C LEU A 293 -24.68 19.22 -24.11
N ARG A 294 -24.50 20.52 -23.87
CA ARG A 294 -24.38 21.54 -24.92
C ARG A 294 -23.09 21.41 -25.76
N CYS A 295 -22.04 20.79 -25.23
CA CYS A 295 -20.75 20.59 -25.90
C CYS A 295 -20.61 19.19 -26.54
N SER A 296 -21.67 18.39 -26.51
CA SER A 296 -21.81 17.13 -27.23
C SER A 296 -22.54 17.44 -28.55
N GLU A 297 -21.90 17.28 -29.71
CA GLU A 297 -22.55 17.58 -31.01
C GLU A 297 -23.82 16.72 -31.23
N PRO A 298 -24.85 17.25 -31.91
CA PRO A 298 -25.92 16.44 -32.46
C PRO A 298 -25.40 15.69 -33.69
N THR A 299 -25.54 14.37 -33.70
CA THR A 299 -25.27 13.54 -34.90
C THR A 299 -26.31 13.86 -35.99
N ASP A 300 -25.83 14.20 -37.18
CA ASP A 300 -26.64 14.41 -38.39
C ASP A 300 -27.48 13.16 -38.73
N ASN A 301 -28.80 13.25 -38.51
CA ASN A 301 -29.81 12.52 -39.27
C ASN A 301 -31.15 13.25 -39.12
N PRO A 302 -31.69 13.90 -40.18
CA PRO A 302 -32.96 14.59 -40.11
C PRO A 302 -34.09 13.62 -40.48
N THR A 303 -34.72 13.01 -39.48
CA THR A 303 -36.01 12.35 -39.70
C THR A 303 -36.92 12.47 -38.49
N ILE A 304 -37.98 13.25 -38.72
CA ILE A 304 -39.30 13.22 -38.05
C ILE A 304 -39.35 13.86 -36.65
N THR A 305 -39.70 15.15 -36.65
CA THR A 305 -40.37 15.82 -35.53
C THR A 305 -41.83 15.38 -35.46
N ARG A 306 -42.22 14.68 -34.39
CA ARG A 306 -43.58 14.67 -33.84
C ARG A 306 -43.51 14.72 -32.31
N GLU A 307 -44.37 15.54 -31.72
CA GLU A 307 -44.46 15.87 -30.28
C GLU A 307 -44.91 14.69 -29.37
N GLY A 308 -44.46 13.46 -29.65
CA GLY A 308 -44.78 12.25 -28.87
C GLY A 308 -43.64 11.67 -28.03
N ASP A 309 -42.39 12.09 -28.25
CA ASP A 309 -41.21 11.41 -27.70
C ASP A 309 -40.57 12.08 -26.46
N MET A 310 -41.31 12.95 -25.76
CA MET A 310 -40.84 13.48 -24.47
C MET A 310 -41.11 12.56 -23.26
N ALA A 311 -41.69 11.38 -23.47
CA ALA A 311 -41.86 10.36 -22.44
C ALA A 311 -40.89 9.17 -22.55
N SER A 312 -40.28 8.93 -23.72
CA SER A 312 -39.43 7.76 -23.97
C SER A 312 -37.94 7.97 -23.68
N ILE A 313 -37.48 9.22 -23.50
CA ILE A 313 -36.09 9.54 -23.13
C ILE A 313 -35.88 9.58 -21.61
N VAL A 314 -36.97 9.59 -20.82
CA VAL A 314 -36.91 9.60 -19.35
C VAL A 314 -36.74 8.18 -18.75
N GLU A 315 -37.00 7.11 -19.51
CA GLU A 315 -36.97 5.73 -18.99
C GLU A 315 -35.68 4.92 -19.30
N SER A 316 -34.77 5.38 -20.17
CA SER A 316 -33.58 4.57 -20.53
C SER A 316 -32.35 4.76 -19.62
N SER A 317 -32.40 5.67 -18.64
CA SER A 317 -31.29 5.92 -17.70
C SER A 317 -31.59 5.52 -16.25
N THR A 318 -32.72 4.85 -16.00
CA THR A 318 -33.06 4.28 -14.69
C THR A 318 -33.75 2.92 -14.84
N SER A 319 -32.97 1.85 -14.98
CA SER A 319 -33.09 0.60 -14.20
C SER A 319 -32.56 -0.64 -14.95
N LYS A 320 -31.61 -1.32 -14.32
CA LYS A 320 -31.55 -2.80 -14.27
C LYS A 320 -31.01 -3.19 -12.89
N MET A 321 -31.93 -3.28 -11.94
CA MET A 321 -31.97 -4.31 -10.90
C MET A 321 -33.27 -4.15 -10.13
N THR A 322 -34.30 -4.91 -10.52
CA THR A 322 -35.10 -5.69 -9.57
C THR A 322 -35.81 -6.83 -10.30
N PRO A 323 -36.06 -7.96 -9.61
CA PRO A 323 -36.58 -9.18 -10.22
C PRO A 323 -38.10 -9.17 -10.36
N ASN A 324 -38.54 -10.02 -11.28
CA ASN A 324 -39.90 -10.51 -11.49
C ASN A 324 -40.64 -10.83 -10.17
N ILE A 325 -41.93 -10.47 -10.10
CA ILE A 325 -43.05 -11.41 -10.34
C ILE A 325 -44.39 -10.63 -10.22
N LEU A 326 -45.18 -10.79 -11.28
CA LEU A 326 -46.64 -10.74 -11.44
C LEU A 326 -47.50 -10.05 -10.37
N ASN A 327 -48.24 -9.05 -10.84
CA ASN A 327 -49.47 -8.55 -10.25
C ASN A 327 -50.63 -9.38 -10.82
N THR A 328 -51.36 -10.11 -9.97
CA THR A 328 -52.72 -10.59 -10.26
C THR A 328 -53.61 -10.28 -9.06
N ASP A 329 -54.51 -9.34 -9.31
CA ASP A 329 -55.91 -9.25 -8.90
C ASP A 329 -56.38 -9.22 -7.44
N SER A 330 -57.27 -8.24 -7.29
CA SER A 330 -58.54 -8.27 -6.55
C SER A 330 -58.52 -7.87 -5.08
N LYS A 331 -59.35 -6.87 -4.83
CA LYS A 331 -59.84 -6.43 -3.53
C LYS A 331 -61.20 -7.11 -3.34
N ILE A 332 -61.53 -7.41 -2.08
CA ILE A 332 -62.86 -7.72 -1.51
C ILE A 332 -63.21 -9.23 -1.44
N LEU A 333 -63.18 -9.80 -0.24
CA LEU A 333 -64.37 -10.28 0.48
C LEU A 333 -64.02 -10.75 1.91
N MET A 334 -65.06 -10.89 2.70
CA MET A 334 -65.17 -10.80 4.15
C MET A 334 -65.11 -12.18 4.84
N GLU A 335 -64.83 -12.14 6.15
CA GLU A 335 -65.27 -13.06 7.21
C GLU A 335 -64.61 -14.45 7.44
N LYS A 336 -64.22 -14.62 8.72
CA LYS A 336 -64.46 -15.76 9.62
C LYS A 336 -63.97 -17.15 9.17
N ASP A 337 -62.93 -17.68 9.80
CA ASP A 337 -63.03 -18.44 11.06
C ASP A 337 -61.70 -19.15 11.41
N LEU A 338 -61.54 -19.42 12.70
CA LEU A 338 -60.63 -20.39 13.34
C LEU A 338 -59.24 -19.91 13.81
N GLN A 339 -59.28 -19.53 15.09
CA GLN A 339 -58.23 -19.35 16.09
C GLN A 339 -57.30 -20.55 16.32
N ASN A 340 -56.16 -20.20 16.96
CA ASN A 340 -55.31 -20.98 17.87
C ASN A 340 -54.15 -21.78 17.26
N GLU A 341 -52.97 -21.13 17.12
CA GLU A 341 -51.64 -21.61 17.59
C GLU A 341 -50.43 -20.75 17.12
N GLU A 342 -50.54 -19.41 17.01
CA GLU A 342 -49.44 -18.60 16.43
C GLU A 342 -49.11 -17.28 17.17
N SER A 343 -49.20 -17.25 18.50
CA SER A 343 -49.01 -16.01 19.29
C SER A 343 -47.59 -15.76 19.85
N SER A 344 -46.54 -16.47 19.41
CA SER A 344 -45.16 -16.20 19.87
C SER A 344 -44.14 -15.83 18.80
N ILE A 345 -44.53 -15.85 17.52
CA ILE A 345 -43.63 -15.61 16.37
C ILE A 345 -43.91 -14.24 15.73
N THR A 346 -45.18 -13.81 15.71
CA THR A 346 -45.64 -12.55 15.13
C THR A 346 -45.12 -11.31 15.86
N THR A 347 -44.94 -11.34 17.19
CA THR A 347 -44.41 -10.18 17.94
C THR A 347 -42.95 -9.88 17.59
N LYS A 348 -42.14 -10.87 17.20
CA LYS A 348 -40.75 -10.66 16.77
C LYS A 348 -40.61 -10.21 15.32
N MET A 349 -41.57 -10.55 14.45
CA MET A 349 -41.55 -10.12 13.05
C MET A 349 -42.07 -8.69 12.87
N ILE A 350 -43.06 -8.28 13.69
CA ILE A 350 -43.58 -6.89 13.68
C ILE A 350 -42.52 -5.88 14.15
N ASP A 351 -41.64 -6.26 15.09
CA ASP A 351 -40.52 -5.41 15.50
C ASP A 351 -39.41 -5.31 14.43
N ALA A 352 -39.19 -6.36 13.63
CA ALA A 352 -38.19 -6.36 12.56
C ALA A 352 -38.67 -5.57 11.33
N GLU A 353 -39.93 -5.68 10.93
CA GLU A 353 -40.49 -4.89 9.82
C GLU A 353 -40.62 -3.40 10.17
N ASN A 354 -41.00 -3.05 11.41
CA ASN A 354 -41.00 -1.66 11.88
C ASN A 354 -39.58 -1.06 11.96
N TYR A 355 -38.56 -1.88 12.22
CA TYR A 355 -37.16 -1.45 12.17
C TYR A 355 -36.68 -1.21 10.72
N THR A 356 -37.21 -1.98 9.77
CA THR A 356 -36.81 -1.92 8.35
C THR A 356 -37.53 -0.79 7.60
N GLN A 357 -38.81 -0.55 7.88
CA GLN A 357 -39.58 0.56 7.31
C GLN A 357 -39.14 1.95 7.83
N ASN A 358 -38.66 2.04 9.07
CA ASN A 358 -38.09 3.30 9.58
C ASN A 358 -36.72 3.65 8.97
N ARG A 359 -36.05 2.71 8.29
CA ARG A 359 -34.79 2.95 7.60
C ARG A 359 -34.98 3.57 6.20
N SER A 360 -36.12 3.33 5.55
CA SER A 360 -36.38 3.81 4.18
C SER A 360 -37.06 5.18 4.08
N LYS A 361 -37.58 5.73 5.19
CA LYS A 361 -38.27 7.04 5.21
C LYS A 361 -37.44 8.22 5.71
N ASN A 362 -36.23 8.02 6.24
CA ASN A 362 -35.37 9.09 6.76
C ASN A 362 -34.09 9.38 5.94
N TYR A 363 -33.94 8.83 4.73
CA TYR A 363 -32.91 9.28 3.79
C TYR A 363 -33.44 10.36 2.85
N THR A 364 -33.89 11.46 3.44
CA THR A 364 -34.07 12.74 2.78
C THR A 364 -33.35 13.80 3.61
N LYS A 365 -32.49 14.60 2.96
CA LYS A 365 -31.55 15.60 3.51
C LYS A 365 -30.36 15.06 4.33
N ILE A 366 -29.17 15.04 3.72
CA ILE A 366 -27.93 15.22 4.50
C ILE A 366 -27.72 16.72 4.68
N GLU A 367 -28.41 17.30 5.66
CA GLU A 367 -28.03 18.56 6.30
C GLU A 367 -26.94 18.27 7.33
N GLY A 368 -25.78 18.95 7.22
CA GLY A 368 -24.82 19.14 8.32
C GLY A 368 -23.99 17.91 8.75
N TRP A 369 -22.69 17.93 8.48
CA TRP A 369 -21.74 17.06 9.19
C TRP A 369 -21.86 17.30 10.70
N PHE A 370 -21.95 16.23 11.50
CA PHE A 370 -21.95 16.30 12.95
C PHE A 370 -20.67 17.02 13.43
N LYS A 371 -20.81 18.26 13.94
CA LYS A 371 -19.70 19.02 14.53
C LYS A 371 -19.30 18.37 15.85
N THR A 372 -18.18 17.65 15.86
CA THR A 372 -17.58 17.10 17.08
C THR A 372 -16.54 18.03 17.66
N GLU A 373 -16.52 18.16 18.98
CA GLU A 373 -15.49 18.92 19.67
C GLU A 373 -14.19 18.10 19.75
N PRO A 374 -13.04 18.68 19.36
CA PRO A 374 -11.74 18.03 19.47
C PRO A 374 -11.26 17.94 20.93
N LYS A 375 -10.61 16.83 21.27
CA LYS A 375 -9.85 16.63 22.51
C LYS A 375 -8.40 16.99 22.25
N TRP A 376 -8.06 18.28 22.35
CA TRP A 376 -6.73 18.79 22.01
C TRP A 376 -5.58 18.10 22.73
N PHE A 377 -5.76 17.74 24.01
CA PHE A 377 -4.75 16.96 24.74
C PHE A 377 -4.47 15.60 24.07
N ASN A 378 -5.52 14.86 23.70
CA ASN A 378 -5.38 13.56 23.03
C ASN A 378 -4.74 13.72 21.64
N ILE A 379 -5.11 14.77 20.90
CA ILE A 379 -4.54 15.07 19.58
C ILE A 379 -3.03 15.32 19.70
N LEU A 380 -2.62 16.17 20.65
CA LEU A 380 -1.21 16.49 20.87
C LEU A 380 -0.43 15.28 21.39
N TYR A 381 -0.95 14.59 22.40
CA TYR A 381 -0.31 13.40 22.98
C TYR A 381 -0.11 12.30 21.94
N LEU A 382 -1.17 11.92 21.20
CA LEU A 382 -1.08 10.90 20.17
C LEU A 382 -0.20 11.37 19.01
N GLY A 383 -0.28 12.64 18.62
CA GLY A 383 0.58 13.22 17.57
C GLY A 383 2.06 13.14 17.93
N VAL A 384 2.46 13.60 19.12
CA VAL A 384 3.85 13.54 19.59
C VAL A 384 4.33 12.10 19.73
N LEU A 385 3.51 11.22 20.31
CA LEU A 385 3.85 9.80 20.48
C LEU A 385 4.14 9.13 19.12
N HIS A 386 3.30 9.37 18.11
CA HIS A 386 3.48 8.76 16.78
C HIS A 386 4.61 9.41 15.98
N LEU A 387 4.83 10.73 16.12
CA LEU A 387 6.00 11.39 15.51
C LEU A 387 7.31 10.83 16.09
N TYR A 388 7.36 10.60 17.40
CA TYR A 388 8.54 10.01 18.02
C TYR A 388 8.71 8.53 17.63
N PHE A 389 7.62 7.77 17.49
CA PHE A 389 7.67 6.43 16.92
C PHE A 389 8.27 6.41 15.51
N VAL A 390 7.83 7.31 14.62
CA VAL A 390 8.39 7.40 13.26
C VAL A 390 9.89 7.68 13.34
N TYR A 391 10.32 8.64 14.15
CA TYR A 391 11.74 8.90 14.38
C TYR A 391 12.48 7.66 14.90
N ALA A 392 11.93 6.99 15.92
CA ALA A 392 12.52 5.81 16.53
C ALA A 392 12.66 4.64 15.55
N CYS A 393 11.72 4.43 14.62
CA CYS A 393 11.83 3.40 13.59
C CYS A 393 13.06 3.57 12.69
N PHE A 394 13.57 4.80 12.52
CA PHE A 394 14.75 5.07 11.71
C PHE A 394 16.05 5.14 12.51
N THR A 395 15.97 5.47 13.82
CA THR A 395 17.17 5.68 14.64
C THR A 395 17.44 4.56 15.63
N PHE A 396 16.46 3.71 15.94
CA PHE A 396 16.62 2.63 16.91
C PHE A 396 17.27 1.41 16.26
N ASP A 397 18.47 1.05 16.73
CA ASP A 397 19.12 -0.19 16.32
C ASP A 397 18.52 -1.39 17.07
N PHE A 398 17.72 -2.19 16.36
CA PHE A 398 17.08 -3.40 16.89
C PHE A 398 18.05 -4.55 17.18
N PHE A 399 19.26 -4.53 16.63
CA PHE A 399 20.22 -5.63 16.76
C PHE A 399 21.31 -5.37 17.79
N GLU A 400 21.45 -4.12 18.26
CA GLU A 400 22.43 -3.76 19.30
C GLU A 400 22.23 -4.57 20.60
N ASN A 401 20.98 -4.78 21.02
CA ASN A 401 20.66 -5.65 22.14
C ASN A 401 19.46 -6.55 21.83
N LEU A 402 19.75 -7.80 21.44
CA LEU A 402 18.74 -8.78 21.09
C LEU A 402 17.80 -9.13 22.25
N MET A 403 18.21 -8.97 23.51
CA MET A 403 17.35 -9.25 24.66
C MET A 403 16.29 -8.17 24.86
N THR A 404 16.67 -6.90 24.70
CA THR A 404 15.71 -5.78 24.68
C THR A 404 14.71 -5.92 23.53
N THR A 405 15.19 -6.33 22.35
CA THR A 405 14.34 -6.57 21.17
C THR A 405 13.43 -7.78 21.35
N ALA A 406 13.91 -8.88 21.93
CA ALA A 406 13.07 -10.04 22.26
C ALA A 406 12.00 -9.67 23.30
N TRP A 407 12.38 -8.88 24.31
CA TRP A 407 11.49 -8.42 25.36
C TRP A 407 10.33 -7.56 24.82
N LEU A 408 10.60 -6.71 23.82
CA LEU A 408 9.57 -5.97 23.08
C LEU A 408 8.49 -6.90 22.51
N PHE A 409 8.87 -8.02 21.88
CA PHE A 409 7.89 -8.95 21.32
C PHE A 409 7.13 -9.72 22.40
N VAL A 410 7.79 -10.03 23.53
CA VAL A 410 7.15 -10.67 24.67
C VAL A 410 6.08 -9.76 25.27
N THR A 411 6.40 -8.51 25.56
CA THR A 411 5.46 -7.54 26.15
C THR A 411 4.34 -7.17 25.16
N TYR A 412 4.63 -7.10 23.86
CA TYR A 412 3.63 -7.01 22.80
C TYR A 412 2.64 -8.19 22.86
N GLY A 413 3.14 -9.41 22.91
CA GLY A 413 2.31 -10.62 22.98
C GLY A 413 1.45 -10.69 24.23
N LEU A 414 2.00 -10.31 25.40
CA LEU A 414 1.25 -10.23 26.65
C LEU A 414 0.10 -9.21 26.57
N GLY A 415 0.37 -8.00 26.06
CA GLY A 415 -0.66 -6.98 25.87
C GLY A 415 -1.75 -7.40 24.87
N GLY A 416 -1.35 -8.06 23.77
CA GLY A 416 -2.26 -8.63 22.78
C GLY A 416 -3.17 -9.68 23.39
N VAL A 417 -2.60 -10.77 23.93
CA VAL A 417 -3.38 -11.86 24.56
C VAL A 417 -4.22 -11.36 25.74
N GLY A 418 -3.69 -10.43 26.55
CA GLY A 418 -4.44 -9.82 27.64
C GLY A 418 -5.70 -9.10 27.18
N THR A 419 -5.64 -8.46 26.01
CA THR A 419 -6.79 -7.80 25.38
C THR A 419 -7.79 -8.79 24.80
N THR A 420 -7.29 -9.75 24.01
CA THR A 420 -8.12 -10.68 23.23
C THR A 420 -8.72 -11.79 24.08
N ALA A 421 -7.94 -12.46 24.93
CA ALA A 421 -8.45 -13.49 25.82
C ALA A 421 -9.21 -12.89 27.02
N GLY A 422 -8.87 -11.68 27.45
CA GLY A 422 -9.48 -10.99 28.59
C GLY A 422 -10.71 -10.16 28.21
N PRO A 423 -10.62 -8.80 28.12
CA PRO A 423 -11.78 -7.95 27.91
C PRO A 423 -12.61 -8.29 26.69
N HIS A 424 -12.01 -8.79 25.62
CA HIS A 424 -12.74 -9.20 24.43
C HIS A 424 -13.54 -10.50 24.65
N ARG A 425 -12.89 -11.66 24.70
CA ARG A 425 -13.58 -12.95 24.70
C ARG A 425 -14.18 -13.34 26.06
N LEU A 426 -13.53 -12.99 27.18
CA LEU A 426 -13.99 -13.36 28.53
C LEU A 426 -15.04 -12.38 29.08
N TRP A 427 -14.69 -11.10 29.22
CA TRP A 427 -15.58 -10.14 29.89
C TRP A 427 -16.64 -9.52 28.98
N THR A 428 -16.35 -9.27 27.69
CA THR A 428 -17.37 -8.72 26.78
C THR A 428 -18.33 -9.78 26.32
N HIS A 429 -17.81 -10.84 25.69
CA HIS A 429 -18.63 -11.83 24.99
C HIS A 429 -19.00 -13.05 25.83
N GLN A 430 -18.37 -13.22 27.01
CA GLN A 430 -18.57 -14.39 27.87
C GLN A 430 -18.45 -15.70 27.09
N ALA A 431 -17.50 -15.75 26.16
CA ALA A 431 -17.32 -16.87 25.24
C ALA A 431 -16.74 -18.11 25.94
N TYR A 432 -16.16 -17.91 27.12
CA TYR A 432 -15.72 -18.95 28.03
C TYR A 432 -15.75 -18.48 29.48
N LYS A 433 -15.57 -19.40 30.44
CA LYS A 433 -15.40 -19.11 31.86
C LYS A 433 -13.96 -19.35 32.29
N ALA A 434 -13.48 -18.50 33.20
CA ALA A 434 -12.15 -18.59 33.77
C ALA A 434 -12.20 -18.66 35.29
N LYS A 435 -11.30 -19.44 35.91
CA LYS A 435 -11.03 -19.39 37.35
C LYS A 435 -10.28 -18.09 37.71
N TRP A 436 -10.34 -17.70 38.98
CA TRP A 436 -9.82 -16.41 39.44
C TRP A 436 -8.33 -16.21 39.12
N GLN A 437 -7.51 -17.27 39.12
CA GLN A 437 -6.08 -17.20 38.78
C GLN A 437 -5.88 -16.70 37.35
N LEU A 438 -6.60 -17.27 36.38
CA LEU A 438 -6.52 -16.85 34.99
C LEU A 438 -7.07 -15.43 34.80
N ARG A 439 -8.15 -15.07 35.53
CA ARG A 439 -8.69 -13.69 35.50
C ARG A 439 -7.66 -12.67 35.97
N VAL A 440 -6.91 -12.97 37.02
CA VAL A 440 -5.84 -12.09 37.53
C VAL A 440 -4.73 -11.94 36.50
N ILE A 441 -4.27 -13.05 35.89
CA ILE A 441 -3.26 -13.03 34.84
C ILE A 441 -3.71 -12.17 33.65
N LEU A 442 -4.94 -12.39 33.17
CA LEU A 442 -5.51 -11.61 32.07
C LEU A 442 -5.68 -10.13 32.43
N GLY A 443 -6.06 -9.81 33.66
CA GLY A 443 -6.14 -8.44 34.15
C GLY A 443 -4.78 -7.72 34.15
N ILE A 444 -3.71 -8.41 34.53
CA ILE A 444 -2.33 -7.89 34.49
C ILE A 444 -1.85 -7.73 33.04
N CYS A 445 -2.06 -8.76 32.21
CA CYS A 445 -1.71 -8.71 30.79
C CYS A 445 -2.47 -7.57 30.08
N TYR A 446 -3.75 -7.38 30.38
CA TYR A 446 -4.52 -6.26 29.85
C TYR A 446 -3.98 -4.89 30.32
N ALA A 447 -3.59 -4.78 31.59
CA ALA A 447 -2.96 -3.55 32.08
C ALA A 447 -1.67 -3.22 31.32
N SER A 448 -0.88 -4.22 30.91
CA SER A 448 0.30 -4.00 30.05
C SER A 448 -0.02 -3.50 28.63
N ALA A 449 -1.25 -3.68 28.13
CA ALA A 449 -1.68 -3.11 26.86
C ALA A 449 -1.90 -1.60 26.92
N GLY A 450 -2.06 -1.04 28.13
CA GLY A 450 -2.12 0.41 28.36
C GLY A 450 -3.35 1.12 27.77
N MET A 451 -4.44 0.42 27.49
CA MET A 451 -5.68 1.01 26.97
C MET A 451 -6.54 1.66 28.07
N ASN A 452 -7.86 1.72 27.89
CA ASN A 452 -8.83 2.15 28.90
C ASN A 452 -9.04 1.04 29.94
N ASN A 453 -9.77 1.30 31.03
CA ASN A 453 -10.10 0.26 32.00
C ASN A 453 -11.10 -0.77 31.42
N ILE A 454 -11.20 -1.94 32.06
CA ILE A 454 -12.06 -3.04 31.60
C ILE A 454 -13.52 -2.60 31.43
N TYR A 455 -14.06 -1.79 32.35
CA TYR A 455 -15.45 -1.34 32.28
C TYR A 455 -15.72 -0.54 31.01
N GLU A 456 -14.87 0.45 30.72
CA GLU A 456 -15.02 1.31 29.54
C GLU A 456 -14.83 0.53 28.24
N TRP A 457 -13.84 -0.36 28.20
CA TRP A 457 -13.56 -1.18 27.04
C TRP A 457 -14.72 -2.13 26.74
N VAL A 458 -15.19 -2.88 27.75
CA VAL A 458 -16.31 -3.83 27.60
C VAL A 458 -17.59 -3.10 27.22
N ARG A 459 -17.91 -1.98 27.87
CA ARG A 459 -19.09 -1.17 27.53
C ARG A 459 -19.03 -0.72 26.08
N ASP A 460 -17.92 -0.10 25.66
CA ASP A 460 -17.78 0.43 24.31
C ASP A 460 -17.83 -0.70 23.26
N HIS A 461 -17.25 -1.86 23.55
CA HIS A 461 -17.25 -3.00 22.64
C HIS A 461 -18.63 -3.69 22.54
N ARG A 462 -19.38 -3.80 23.65
CA ARG A 462 -20.78 -4.25 23.62
C ARG A 462 -21.67 -3.31 22.81
N VAL A 463 -21.48 -2.00 22.96
CA VAL A 463 -22.19 -1.00 22.14
C VAL A 463 -21.83 -1.14 20.67
N HIS A 464 -20.54 -1.31 20.36
CA HIS A 464 -20.06 -1.53 19.00
C HIS A 464 -20.78 -2.70 18.34
N HIS A 465 -20.76 -3.90 18.92
CA HIS A 465 -21.45 -5.07 18.34
C HIS A 465 -22.96 -4.89 18.17
N LYS A 466 -23.62 -4.18 19.10
CA LYS A 466 -25.07 -4.00 19.07
C LYS A 466 -25.51 -2.95 18.04
N TYR A 467 -24.65 -1.98 17.75
CA TYR A 467 -24.96 -0.82 16.92
C TYR A 467 -23.92 -0.57 15.83
N THR A 468 -23.28 -1.64 15.34
CA THR A 468 -22.15 -1.64 14.42
C THR A 468 -22.38 -0.66 13.25
N ASP A 469 -21.40 0.21 13.01
CA ASP A 469 -21.37 1.20 11.93
C ASP A 469 -22.51 2.25 11.93
N THR A 470 -23.18 2.45 13.07
CA THR A 470 -24.13 3.56 13.28
C THR A 470 -23.51 4.68 14.11
N ASP A 471 -24.23 5.79 14.32
CA ASP A 471 -23.74 6.88 15.20
C ASP A 471 -23.64 6.49 16.69
N ALA A 472 -24.23 5.37 17.08
CA ALA A 472 -24.05 4.79 18.41
C ALA A 472 -22.78 3.94 18.52
N ASP A 473 -22.14 3.57 17.41
CA ASP A 473 -20.85 2.87 17.41
C ASP A 473 -19.72 3.83 17.80
N PRO A 474 -18.96 3.57 18.89
CA PRO A 474 -17.85 4.43 19.31
C PRO A 474 -16.80 4.68 18.22
N HIS A 475 -16.58 3.70 17.34
CA HIS A 475 -15.58 3.72 16.28
C HIS A 475 -16.22 3.43 14.91
N ASN A 476 -17.39 4.01 14.67
CA ASN A 476 -18.16 3.92 13.43
C ASN A 476 -17.30 4.00 12.16
N SER A 477 -17.16 2.88 11.45
CA SER A 477 -16.33 2.79 10.23
C SER A 477 -16.90 3.57 9.05
N ASN A 478 -18.20 3.88 9.02
CA ASN A 478 -18.83 4.72 7.99
C ASN A 478 -18.33 6.17 8.01
N ARG A 479 -17.65 6.60 9.09
CA ARG A 479 -16.96 7.91 9.16
C ARG A 479 -15.55 7.88 8.56
N GLY A 480 -15.16 6.75 7.97
CA GLY A 480 -13.89 6.55 7.27
C GLY A 480 -12.78 5.98 8.15
N PHE A 481 -11.75 5.45 7.48
CA PHE A 481 -10.64 4.73 8.10
C PHE A 481 -9.97 5.50 9.25
N PHE A 482 -9.67 6.79 9.05
CA PHE A 482 -8.99 7.58 10.08
C PHE A 482 -9.83 7.68 11.36
N PHE A 483 -11.14 7.87 11.23
CA PHE A 483 -12.04 7.98 12.39
C PHE A 483 -12.08 6.67 13.17
N SER A 484 -12.35 5.54 12.51
CA SER A 484 -12.45 4.23 13.17
C SER A 484 -11.12 3.70 13.69
N HIS A 485 -10.00 4.11 13.09
CA HIS A 485 -8.67 3.73 13.54
C HIS A 485 -8.25 4.50 14.80
N VAL A 486 -8.22 5.84 14.75
CA VAL A 486 -7.70 6.65 15.86
C VAL A 486 -8.49 7.94 16.10
N GLY A 487 -9.17 8.48 15.10
CA GLY A 487 -9.86 9.77 15.18
C GLY A 487 -10.96 9.80 16.24
N TRP A 488 -11.62 8.68 16.54
CA TRP A 488 -12.61 8.58 17.60
C TRP A 488 -12.05 8.87 19.01
N LEU A 489 -10.75 8.64 19.23
CA LEU A 489 -10.05 8.98 20.48
C LEU A 489 -9.71 10.48 20.57
N MET A 490 -9.67 11.17 19.42
CA MET A 490 -9.29 12.57 19.29
C MET A 490 -10.47 13.53 19.43
N VAL A 491 -11.70 13.03 19.51
CA VAL A 491 -12.92 13.85 19.61
C VAL A 491 -13.82 13.40 20.76
N LYS A 492 -14.79 14.23 21.13
CA LYS A 492 -15.88 13.82 22.01
C LYS A 492 -16.76 12.77 21.32
N LYS A 493 -17.18 11.75 22.08
CA LYS A 493 -18.09 10.68 21.60
C LYS A 493 -19.42 11.30 21.18
N ASN A 494 -20.05 10.73 20.15
CA ASN A 494 -21.39 11.12 19.77
C ASN A 494 -22.37 10.84 20.94
N PRO A 495 -23.36 11.72 21.21
CA PRO A 495 -24.36 11.53 22.26
C PRO A 495 -25.04 10.16 22.23
N ASP A 496 -25.23 9.57 21.05
CA ASP A 496 -25.83 8.24 20.90
C ASP A 496 -24.96 7.14 21.47
N VAL A 497 -23.63 7.22 21.35
CA VAL A 497 -22.70 6.30 22.00
C VAL A 497 -22.89 6.35 23.52
N ILE A 498 -23.04 7.55 24.09
CA ILE A 498 -23.20 7.73 25.53
C ILE A 498 -24.57 7.21 25.98
N ARG A 499 -25.63 7.56 25.25
CA ARG A 499 -27.01 7.14 25.54
C ARG A 499 -27.15 5.63 25.48
N ARG A 500 -26.70 4.99 24.40
CA ARG A 500 -26.76 3.53 24.23
C ARG A 500 -25.81 2.80 25.18
N GLY A 501 -24.65 3.38 25.47
CA GLY A 501 -23.71 2.82 26.45
C GLY A 501 -24.24 2.76 27.88
N ARG A 502 -25.20 3.63 28.26
CA ARG A 502 -25.90 3.55 29.55
C ARG A 502 -26.95 2.44 29.61
N GLN A 503 -27.39 1.93 28.45
CA GLN A 503 -28.41 0.88 28.32
C GLN A 503 -27.79 -0.53 28.24
N VAL A 504 -26.46 -0.62 28.13
CA VAL A 504 -25.75 -1.90 28.14
C VAL A 504 -25.67 -2.40 29.58
N ASP A 505 -26.12 -3.64 29.80
CA ASP A 505 -25.93 -4.31 31.08
C ASP A 505 -24.44 -4.53 31.33
N MET A 506 -23.96 -4.14 32.51
CA MET A 506 -22.58 -4.27 32.98
C MET A 506 -22.50 -4.97 34.34
N SER A 507 -23.64 -5.50 34.82
CA SER A 507 -23.75 -6.13 36.14
C SER A 507 -22.79 -7.32 36.31
N ASP A 508 -22.59 -8.09 35.24
CA ASP A 508 -21.69 -9.23 35.20
C ASP A 508 -20.21 -8.84 35.37
N VAL A 509 -19.78 -7.72 34.78
CA VAL A 509 -18.41 -7.20 34.91
C VAL A 509 -18.19 -6.61 36.31
N LEU A 510 -19.19 -5.91 36.86
CA LEU A 510 -19.09 -5.32 38.19
C LEU A 510 -19.18 -6.35 39.31
N ALA A 511 -19.88 -7.47 39.08
CA ALA A 511 -19.97 -8.58 40.01
C ALA A 511 -18.69 -9.44 40.06
N ASP A 512 -17.84 -9.39 39.03
CA ASP A 512 -16.54 -10.08 39.02
C ASP A 512 -15.53 -9.32 39.91
N PRO A 513 -15.08 -9.92 41.04
CA PRO A 513 -14.18 -9.24 41.97
C PRO A 513 -12.84 -8.83 41.34
N VAL A 514 -12.33 -9.61 40.37
CA VAL A 514 -11.07 -9.33 39.71
C VAL A 514 -11.22 -8.18 38.72
N ALA A 515 -12.31 -8.16 37.95
CA ALA A 515 -12.60 -7.05 37.06
C ALA A 515 -12.87 -5.76 37.83
N ALA A 516 -13.68 -5.83 38.91
CA ALA A 516 -13.94 -4.69 39.79
C ALA A 516 -12.66 -4.13 40.43
N PHE A 517 -11.76 -5.00 40.90
CA PHE A 517 -10.44 -4.60 41.39
C PHE A 517 -9.62 -3.90 40.30
N ASN A 518 -9.55 -4.51 39.12
CA ASN A 518 -8.81 -3.96 37.99
C ASN A 518 -9.35 -2.58 37.59
N ILE A 519 -10.67 -2.39 37.53
CA ILE A 519 -11.34 -1.11 37.24
C ILE A 519 -10.95 -0.05 38.27
N LYS A 520 -11.01 -0.38 39.56
CA LYS A 520 -10.72 0.56 40.66
C LYS A 520 -9.27 1.02 40.67
N TYR A 521 -8.32 0.11 40.43
CA TYR A 521 -6.88 0.40 40.51
C TYR A 521 -6.20 0.55 39.14
N PHE A 522 -6.99 0.66 38.07
CA PHE A 522 -6.48 0.61 36.70
C PHE A 522 -5.38 1.65 36.40
N PRO A 523 -5.48 2.92 36.83
CA PRO A 523 -4.41 3.90 36.52
C PRO A 523 -3.04 3.47 37.07
N ILE A 524 -3.01 2.88 38.28
CA ILE A 524 -1.78 2.40 38.92
C ILE A 524 -1.27 1.16 38.19
N LEU A 525 -2.16 0.19 37.92
CA LEU A 525 -1.81 -1.04 37.22
C LEU A 525 -1.31 -0.76 35.80
N LYS A 526 -1.96 0.15 35.08
CA LYS A 526 -1.54 0.64 33.76
C LYS A 526 -0.17 1.28 33.82
N PHE A 527 0.06 2.23 34.74
CA PHE A 527 1.36 2.86 34.86
C PHE A 527 2.47 1.83 35.13
N MET A 528 2.22 0.91 36.06
CA MET A 528 3.17 -0.10 36.46
C MET A 528 3.47 -1.12 35.36
N PHE A 529 2.44 -1.71 34.74
CA PHE A 529 2.61 -2.83 33.80
C PHE A 529 2.76 -2.42 32.34
N ALA A 530 2.24 -1.26 31.91
CA ALA A 530 2.43 -0.78 30.55
C ALA A 530 3.75 -0.01 30.40
N PHE A 531 4.10 0.83 31.38
CA PHE A 531 5.22 1.78 31.21
C PHE A 531 6.41 1.46 32.11
N LEU A 532 6.21 1.41 33.44
CA LEU A 532 7.32 1.33 34.38
C LEU A 532 8.09 0.00 34.33
N LEU A 533 7.42 -1.14 34.56
CA LEU A 533 8.07 -2.45 34.62
C LEU A 533 8.69 -2.88 33.29
N PRO A 534 8.02 -2.69 32.13
CA PRO A 534 8.62 -3.03 30.86
C PRO A 534 9.94 -2.30 30.58
N VAL A 535 10.08 -1.04 31.03
CA VAL A 535 11.30 -0.24 30.90
C VAL A 535 12.35 -0.61 31.96
N MET A 536 11.94 -0.79 33.23
CA MET A 536 12.88 -1.13 34.30
C MET A 536 13.51 -2.51 34.09
N LEU A 537 12.76 -3.49 33.61
CA LEU A 537 13.24 -4.86 33.52
C LEU A 537 14.49 -4.99 32.61
N PRO A 538 14.54 -4.45 31.39
CA PRO A 538 15.77 -4.43 30.58
C PRO A 538 16.95 -3.75 31.27
N VAL A 539 16.69 -2.63 31.97
CA VAL A 539 17.73 -1.86 32.65
C VAL A 539 18.37 -2.67 33.77
N TYR A 540 17.56 -3.34 34.59
CA TYR A 540 18.07 -4.05 35.76
C TYR A 540 18.43 -5.52 35.50
N ALA A 541 17.77 -6.19 34.55
CA ALA A 541 17.97 -7.62 34.31
C ALA A 541 19.14 -7.92 33.35
N TRP A 542 19.39 -7.06 32.36
CA TRP A 542 20.50 -7.25 31.40
C TRP A 542 21.23 -5.95 31.05
N ASN A 543 21.20 -4.97 31.96
CA ASN A 543 21.99 -3.74 31.91
C ASN A 543 21.78 -2.91 30.63
N GLU A 544 20.54 -2.82 30.15
CA GLU A 544 20.18 -1.93 29.05
C GLU A 544 20.18 -0.46 29.50
N THR A 545 20.42 0.47 28.58
CA THR A 545 20.30 1.90 28.87
C THR A 545 18.85 2.31 29.09
N TRP A 546 18.59 3.24 30.01
CA TRP A 546 17.26 3.82 30.25
C TRP A 546 16.63 4.35 28.96
N TYR A 547 17.42 5.00 28.10
CA TYR A 547 16.97 5.52 26.83
C TYR A 547 16.47 4.40 25.89
N ARG A 548 17.28 3.36 25.65
CA ARG A 548 16.89 2.25 24.76
C ARG A 548 15.71 1.45 25.31
N ALA A 549 15.68 1.21 26.61
CA ALA A 549 14.55 0.55 27.27
C ALA A 549 13.26 1.37 27.11
N PHE A 550 13.31 2.69 27.34
CA PHE A 550 12.17 3.58 27.15
C PHE A 550 11.69 3.63 25.70
N VAL A 551 12.59 3.84 24.73
CA VAL A 551 12.23 3.92 23.31
C VAL A 551 11.66 2.58 22.82
N SER A 552 12.28 1.45 23.17
CA SER A 552 11.78 0.14 22.75
C SER A 552 10.39 -0.18 23.31
N GLN A 553 10.16 0.09 24.60
CA GLN A 553 8.92 -0.32 25.26
C GLN A 553 7.82 0.75 25.16
N ASP A 554 8.09 2.00 25.53
CA ASP A 554 7.04 3.01 25.67
C ASP A 554 6.72 3.74 24.38
N ILE A 555 7.62 3.68 23.39
CA ILE A 555 7.41 4.26 22.07
C ILE A 555 7.11 3.16 21.05
N ILE A 556 8.08 2.29 20.75
CA ILE A 556 7.95 1.31 19.65
C ILE A 556 6.87 0.26 19.95
N ARG A 557 7.04 -0.53 21.02
CA ARG A 557 6.08 -1.58 21.40
C ARG A 557 4.67 -1.02 21.59
N TYR A 558 4.54 0.07 22.35
CA TYR A 558 3.23 0.63 22.71
C TYR A 558 2.46 1.14 21.47
N VAL A 559 3.11 1.87 20.57
CA VAL A 559 2.47 2.36 19.34
C VAL A 559 2.10 1.22 18.40
N ILE A 560 2.98 0.22 18.22
CA ILE A 560 2.67 -0.95 17.37
C ILE A 560 1.49 -1.73 17.93
N LEU A 561 1.44 -1.97 19.25
CA LEU A 561 0.34 -2.68 19.90
C LEU A 561 -1.00 -1.94 19.73
N LEU A 562 -1.03 -0.63 19.95
CA LEU A 562 -2.24 0.17 19.76
C LEU A 562 -2.73 0.11 18.31
N ASN A 563 -1.84 0.30 17.33
CA ASN A 563 -2.23 0.28 15.92
C ASN A 563 -2.67 -1.12 15.45
N ALA A 564 -2.08 -2.18 15.98
CA ALA A 564 -2.52 -3.55 15.73
C ALA A 564 -3.97 -3.76 16.22
N ILE A 565 -4.30 -3.32 17.43
CA ILE A 565 -5.65 -3.41 17.99
C ILE A 565 -6.63 -2.49 17.22
N TRP A 566 -6.25 -1.26 16.96
CA TRP A 566 -7.08 -0.29 16.24
C TRP A 566 -7.33 -0.67 14.77
N SER A 567 -6.46 -1.48 14.18
CA SER A 567 -6.67 -2.01 12.83
C SER A 567 -7.86 -2.97 12.74
N VAL A 568 -8.24 -3.61 13.86
CA VAL A 568 -9.46 -4.42 13.95
C VAL A 568 -10.70 -3.55 13.73
N ASN A 569 -10.75 -2.37 14.34
CA ASN A 569 -11.87 -1.43 14.20
C ASN A 569 -11.94 -0.76 12.81
N SER A 570 -10.81 -0.67 12.11
CA SER A 570 -10.72 0.04 10.84
C SER A 570 -10.53 -0.90 9.65
N ALA A 571 -9.35 -1.50 9.50
CA ALA A 571 -9.02 -2.34 8.37
C ALA A 571 -9.93 -3.58 8.30
N ALA A 572 -10.27 -4.21 9.43
CA ALA A 572 -11.18 -5.36 9.42
C ALA A 572 -12.67 -4.98 9.26
N HIS A 573 -13.03 -3.68 9.25
CA HIS A 573 -14.37 -3.22 8.85
C HIS A 573 -14.44 -2.73 7.39
N ILE A 574 -13.30 -2.50 6.74
CA ILE A 574 -13.27 -1.83 5.43
C ILE A 574 -12.70 -2.75 4.34
N TRP A 575 -11.71 -3.59 4.66
CA TRP A 575 -10.97 -4.37 3.68
C TRP A 575 -10.87 -5.84 4.06
N GLY A 576 -11.53 -6.68 3.26
CA GLY A 576 -11.52 -8.12 3.39
C GLY A 576 -12.74 -8.71 2.70
N SER A 577 -12.96 -10.00 2.87
CA SER A 577 -14.15 -10.70 2.35
C SER A 577 -15.20 -10.93 3.45
N LYS A 578 -16.43 -11.31 3.08
CA LYS A 578 -17.56 -11.46 4.00
C LYS A 578 -18.26 -12.82 3.85
N PRO A 579 -17.55 -13.93 4.14
CA PRO A 579 -18.05 -15.28 3.90
C PRO A 579 -19.27 -15.66 4.75
N TYR A 580 -19.58 -14.97 5.85
CA TYR A 580 -20.66 -15.33 6.77
C TYR A 580 -21.86 -14.37 6.71
N ASP A 581 -21.62 -13.07 6.60
CA ASP A 581 -22.69 -12.08 6.38
C ASP A 581 -22.21 -10.90 5.54
N ALA A 582 -22.71 -10.80 4.30
CA ALA A 582 -22.36 -9.75 3.35
C ALA A 582 -23.00 -8.37 3.69
N HIS A 583 -24.02 -8.34 4.56
CA HIS A 583 -24.84 -7.15 4.84
C HIS A 583 -24.28 -6.26 5.95
N ILE A 584 -23.25 -6.72 6.66
CA ILE A 584 -22.53 -5.95 7.69
C ILE A 584 -21.17 -5.49 7.14
N ASN A 585 -20.56 -4.43 7.66
CA ASN A 585 -19.23 -4.02 7.19
C ASN A 585 -18.06 -4.92 7.63
N PRO A 586 -18.03 -5.54 8.83
CA PRO A 586 -16.97 -6.45 9.26
C PRO A 586 -16.54 -7.46 8.20
N THR A 587 -15.24 -7.66 8.06
CA THR A 587 -14.59 -8.45 7.02
C THR A 587 -13.55 -9.39 7.61
N GLU A 588 -13.29 -10.48 6.91
CA GLU A 588 -12.16 -11.37 7.16
C GLU A 588 -10.89 -10.78 6.55
N ASN A 589 -9.88 -10.49 7.38
CA ASN A 589 -8.61 -9.90 6.96
C ASN A 589 -7.41 -10.62 7.59
N GLN A 590 -6.64 -11.33 6.76
CA GLN A 590 -5.50 -12.15 7.21
C GLN A 590 -4.35 -11.32 7.79
N TRP A 591 -4.12 -10.11 7.27
CA TRP A 591 -3.04 -9.24 7.77
C TRP A 591 -3.38 -8.72 9.16
N VAL A 592 -4.61 -8.26 9.34
CA VAL A 592 -5.09 -7.87 10.68
C VAL A 592 -5.05 -9.09 11.59
N ASN A 593 -5.47 -10.27 11.13
CA ASN A 593 -5.48 -11.49 11.92
C ASN A 593 -4.08 -11.88 12.43
N LEU A 594 -3.05 -11.73 11.59
CA LEU A 594 -1.66 -12.02 11.94
C LEU A 594 -1.16 -11.12 13.08
N PHE A 595 -1.34 -9.80 12.97
CA PHE A 595 -0.75 -8.85 13.93
C PHE A 595 -1.64 -8.64 15.16
N SER A 596 -2.97 -8.78 15.06
CA SER A 596 -3.90 -8.66 16.20
C SER A 596 -3.99 -9.91 17.08
N GLY A 597 -3.23 -10.97 16.77
CA GLY A 597 -3.23 -12.20 17.57
C GLY A 597 -4.51 -13.03 17.42
N GLY A 598 -5.21 -12.90 16.29
CA GLY A 598 -6.40 -13.70 15.98
C GLY A 598 -7.71 -12.97 15.76
N GLU A 599 -7.72 -11.63 15.76
CA GLU A 599 -8.97 -10.85 15.77
C GLU A 599 -9.36 -10.26 14.40
N GLY A 600 -8.59 -10.58 13.36
CA GLY A 600 -8.86 -10.12 12.00
C GLY A 600 -9.90 -10.95 11.25
N LEU A 601 -10.32 -12.09 11.80
CA LEU A 601 -11.43 -12.90 11.28
C LEU A 601 -12.78 -12.30 11.75
N HIS A 602 -13.00 -11.06 11.32
CA HIS A 602 -13.94 -10.16 11.99
C HIS A 602 -15.38 -10.28 11.47
N ASN A 603 -15.58 -10.79 10.24
CA ASN A 603 -16.93 -11.09 9.74
C ASN A 603 -17.53 -12.25 10.52
N TYR A 604 -16.76 -13.33 10.72
CA TYR A 604 -17.15 -14.46 11.56
C TYR A 604 -17.43 -14.01 12.99
N HIS A 605 -16.53 -13.22 13.56
CA HIS A 605 -16.67 -12.74 14.93
C HIS A 605 -17.94 -11.91 15.15
N HIS A 606 -18.31 -11.02 14.23
CA HIS A 606 -19.55 -10.25 14.36
C HIS A 606 -20.82 -11.08 14.18
N VAL A 607 -20.74 -12.18 13.41
CA VAL A 607 -21.86 -13.11 13.23
C VAL A 607 -22.00 -14.07 14.42
N PHE A 608 -20.89 -14.53 14.99
CA PHE A 608 -20.84 -15.46 16.13
C PHE A 608 -20.02 -14.88 17.30
N PRO A 609 -20.46 -13.78 17.92
CA PRO A 609 -19.67 -13.07 18.93
C PRO A 609 -19.37 -13.90 20.18
N TRP A 610 -20.19 -14.91 20.48
CA TRP A 610 -20.00 -15.81 21.61
C TRP A 610 -19.02 -16.95 21.37
N ASP A 611 -18.46 -17.11 20.17
CA ASP A 611 -17.45 -18.15 19.89
C ASP A 611 -16.11 -17.80 20.55
N TYR A 612 -15.59 -18.70 21.39
CA TYR A 612 -14.33 -18.49 22.09
C TYR A 612 -13.11 -18.44 21.16
N LYS A 613 -13.20 -19.00 19.95
CA LYS A 613 -12.14 -18.97 18.94
C LYS A 613 -12.11 -17.65 18.18
N ALA A 614 -13.26 -16.98 18.08
CA ALA A 614 -13.53 -15.86 17.17
C ALA A 614 -13.18 -16.19 15.69
N ALA A 615 -13.16 -17.48 15.32
CA ALA A 615 -12.71 -17.96 14.03
C ALA A 615 -13.25 -19.38 13.74
N GLU A 616 -13.57 -19.67 12.47
CA GLU A 616 -13.98 -21.02 12.03
C GLU A 616 -12.78 -21.92 11.68
N LEU A 617 -11.95 -21.51 10.71
CA LEU A 617 -11.01 -22.40 10.00
C LEU A 617 -9.58 -22.40 10.56
N HIS A 618 -9.18 -21.36 11.28
CA HIS A 618 -7.79 -21.17 11.69
C HIS A 618 -7.65 -20.88 13.18
N GLY A 619 -6.70 -21.54 13.84
CA GLY A 619 -6.34 -21.26 15.24
C GLY A 619 -5.50 -20.00 15.36
N SER A 620 -5.70 -19.23 16.42
CA SER A 620 -4.92 -18.05 16.74
C SER A 620 -4.03 -18.26 17.98
N PRO A 621 -2.98 -17.43 18.19
CA PRO A 621 -2.22 -17.43 19.44
C PRO A 621 -3.11 -17.30 20.68
N THR A 622 -4.16 -16.48 20.59
CA THR A 622 -5.18 -16.33 21.65
C THR A 622 -5.94 -17.62 21.90
N THR A 623 -6.42 -18.29 20.85
CA THR A 623 -7.12 -19.58 20.97
C THR A 623 -6.20 -20.66 21.56
N THR A 624 -4.93 -20.71 21.14
CA THR A 624 -3.93 -21.62 21.70
C THR A 624 -3.68 -21.36 23.19
N PHE A 625 -3.60 -20.10 23.60
CA PHE A 625 -3.47 -19.69 24.99
C PHE A 625 -4.68 -20.14 25.82
N ILE A 626 -5.91 -19.88 25.35
CA ILE A 626 -7.13 -20.30 26.04
C ILE A 626 -7.19 -21.83 26.14
N ASN A 627 -6.88 -22.55 25.06
CA ASN A 627 -6.85 -24.03 25.04
C ASN A 627 -5.81 -24.60 26.02
N PHE A 628 -4.65 -23.97 26.19
CA PHE A 628 -3.67 -24.37 27.20
C PHE A 628 -4.27 -24.25 28.61
N PHE A 629 -4.89 -23.11 28.93
CA PHE A 629 -5.54 -22.93 30.23
C PHE A 629 -6.76 -23.82 30.43
N ALA A 630 -7.42 -24.23 29.35
CA ALA A 630 -8.49 -25.21 29.40
C ALA A 630 -7.98 -26.61 29.76
N LYS A 631 -6.84 -27.02 29.18
CA LYS A 631 -6.20 -28.31 29.51
C LYS A 631 -5.81 -28.43 30.99
N ILE A 632 -5.40 -27.33 31.63
CA ILE A 632 -5.10 -27.31 33.07
C ILE A 632 -6.33 -26.99 33.96
N GLY A 633 -7.52 -26.89 33.36
CA GLY A 633 -8.79 -26.69 34.08
C GLY A 633 -8.98 -25.29 34.68
N TRP A 634 -8.30 -24.28 34.13
CA TRP A 634 -8.44 -22.87 34.52
C TRP A 634 -9.34 -22.08 33.59
N ALA A 635 -9.46 -22.49 32.33
CA ALA A 635 -10.53 -22.10 31.42
C ALA A 635 -11.51 -23.27 31.24
N TYR A 636 -12.80 -22.99 31.11
CA TYR A 636 -13.85 -24.00 30.93
C TYR A 636 -15.05 -23.37 30.24
N ASP A 637 -16.06 -24.17 29.88
CA ASP A 637 -17.28 -23.68 29.21
C ASP A 637 -16.97 -22.93 27.89
N LEU A 638 -16.04 -23.48 27.10
CA LEU A 638 -15.61 -22.93 25.81
C LEU A 638 -16.75 -23.06 24.78
N LYS A 639 -17.40 -21.95 24.43
CA LYS A 639 -18.54 -21.94 23.52
C LYS A 639 -18.11 -21.94 22.07
N GLU A 640 -18.66 -22.83 21.25
CA GLU A 640 -18.55 -22.77 19.78
C GLU A 640 -19.93 -22.94 19.11
N PRO A 641 -20.17 -22.31 17.95
CA PRO A 641 -21.33 -22.61 17.13
C PRO A 641 -21.18 -24.00 16.48
N SER A 642 -22.30 -24.70 16.27
CA SER A 642 -22.28 -25.96 15.54
C SER A 642 -21.90 -25.74 14.07
N LYS A 643 -21.24 -26.73 13.46
CA LYS A 643 -20.84 -26.67 12.05
C LYS A 643 -22.05 -26.48 11.13
N GLU A 644 -23.19 -27.04 11.51
CA GLU A 644 -24.46 -26.93 10.79
C GLU A 644 -24.99 -25.49 10.84
N LEU A 645 -24.88 -24.82 12.00
CA LEU A 645 -25.27 -23.42 12.15
C LEU A 645 -24.39 -22.52 11.28
N VAL A 646 -23.07 -22.70 11.33
CA VAL A 646 -22.11 -21.93 10.53
C VAL A 646 -22.39 -22.09 9.03
N LYS A 647 -22.54 -23.34 8.55
CA LYS A 647 -22.89 -23.63 7.15
C LYS A 647 -24.22 -23.00 6.74
N THR A 648 -25.22 -23.04 7.61
CA THR A 648 -26.55 -22.47 7.33
C THR A 648 -26.50 -20.96 7.19
N VAL A 649 -25.80 -20.26 8.08
CA VAL A 649 -25.64 -18.81 8.02
C VAL A 649 -24.83 -18.39 6.80
N MET A 650 -23.69 -19.06 6.56
CA MET A 650 -22.85 -18.86 5.39
C MET A 650 -23.66 -18.98 4.08
N ARG A 651 -24.47 -20.03 3.92
CA ARG A 651 -25.30 -20.22 2.72
C ARG A 651 -26.40 -19.16 2.56
N LYS A 652 -26.94 -18.66 3.67
CA LYS A 652 -28.05 -17.70 3.65
C LYS A 652 -27.61 -16.25 3.49
N ARG A 653 -26.44 -15.88 4.03
CA ARG A 653 -26.01 -14.48 4.16
C ARG A 653 -24.61 -14.18 3.66
N GLY A 654 -23.78 -15.19 3.42
CA GLY A 654 -22.40 -15.01 2.97
C GLY A 654 -22.30 -14.46 1.55
N ASP A 655 -21.15 -13.87 1.23
CA ASP A 655 -20.82 -13.33 -0.10
C ASP A 655 -20.31 -14.38 -1.10
N GLY A 656 -20.25 -15.66 -0.69
CA GLY A 656 -19.73 -16.77 -1.50
C GLY A 656 -18.21 -16.92 -1.48
N SER A 657 -17.47 -16.12 -0.71
CA SER A 657 -16.01 -16.17 -0.67
C SER A 657 -15.44 -17.31 0.21
N HIS A 658 -16.27 -18.08 0.92
CA HIS A 658 -15.81 -19.04 1.95
C HIS A 658 -14.83 -20.09 1.41
N SER A 659 -15.09 -20.62 0.21
CA SER A 659 -14.19 -21.60 -0.46
C SER A 659 -12.78 -21.06 -0.72
N LEU A 660 -12.62 -19.74 -0.86
CA LEU A 660 -11.32 -19.10 -1.00
C LEU A 660 -10.50 -19.19 0.30
N TRP A 661 -11.16 -19.28 1.46
CA TRP A 661 -10.48 -19.36 2.76
C TRP A 661 -10.04 -20.78 3.11
N GLU A 662 -10.79 -21.80 2.69
CA GLU A 662 -10.33 -23.20 2.81
C GLU A 662 -9.10 -23.47 1.93
N ALA A 663 -8.98 -22.78 0.78
CA ALA A 663 -7.89 -22.96 -0.17
C ALA A 663 -6.59 -22.18 0.19
N VAL A 664 -6.64 -21.24 1.15
CA VAL A 664 -5.48 -20.41 1.50
C VAL A 664 -4.72 -21.04 2.68
N PRO A 665 -3.47 -21.52 2.49
CA PRO A 665 -2.68 -22.05 3.58
C PRO A 665 -2.30 -20.95 4.57
N TYR A 666 -2.54 -21.19 5.87
CA TYR A 666 -2.16 -20.28 6.95
C TYR A 666 -0.63 -20.11 6.99
N PRO A 667 -0.09 -18.90 7.19
CA PRO A 667 1.35 -18.72 7.34
C PRO A 667 1.86 -19.57 8.52
N ALA A 668 2.70 -20.56 8.24
CA ALA A 668 3.25 -21.50 9.22
C ALA A 668 4.18 -20.86 10.28
N ILE A 669 4.23 -19.52 10.35
CA ILE A 669 5.22 -18.78 11.14
C ILE A 669 4.90 -18.77 12.65
N ILE A 670 3.71 -19.19 13.09
CA ILE A 670 3.36 -19.21 14.53
C ILE A 670 2.93 -20.62 14.97
N ASN A 671 3.77 -21.61 14.67
CA ASN A 671 3.86 -22.84 15.47
C ASN A 671 5.23 -22.92 16.17
N LEU A 672 5.78 -21.76 16.52
CA LEU A 672 6.94 -21.68 17.39
C LEU A 672 6.50 -22.14 18.79
N ASN A 673 7.08 -23.25 19.26
CA ASN A 673 7.06 -23.77 20.62
C ASN A 673 7.67 -22.78 21.66
N ILE A 674 7.41 -21.47 21.51
CA ILE A 674 7.80 -20.42 22.46
C ILE A 674 7.00 -20.59 23.76
N SER A 675 5.77 -21.12 23.73
CA SER A 675 4.94 -21.26 24.92
C SER A 675 5.61 -22.06 26.05
N VAL A 676 6.33 -23.14 25.74
CA VAL A 676 7.01 -23.95 26.79
C VAL A 676 8.28 -23.27 27.31
N PHE A 677 9.03 -22.58 26.45
CA PHE A 677 10.25 -21.84 26.84
C PHE A 677 9.91 -20.56 27.63
N LEU A 678 8.87 -19.84 27.22
CA LEU A 678 8.39 -18.63 27.88
C LEU A 678 7.75 -18.95 29.23
N ILE A 679 6.93 -20.00 29.33
CA ILE A 679 6.32 -20.41 30.60
C ILE A 679 7.38 -20.90 31.58
N LYS A 680 8.38 -21.69 31.14
CA LYS A 680 9.50 -22.08 32.01
C LYS A 680 10.28 -20.88 32.54
N ASN A 681 10.53 -19.88 31.70
CA ASN A 681 11.27 -18.68 32.12
C ASN A 681 10.42 -17.69 32.93
N ILE A 682 9.11 -17.59 32.67
CA ILE A 682 8.19 -16.79 33.49
C ILE A 682 8.01 -17.42 34.88
N ILE A 683 7.90 -18.75 34.98
CA ILE A 683 7.89 -19.45 36.28
C ILE A 683 9.22 -19.27 37.00
N ARG A 684 10.35 -19.33 36.27
CA ARG A 684 11.67 -19.06 36.85
C ARG A 684 11.83 -17.63 37.36
N ILE A 685 11.40 -16.63 36.58
CA ILE A 685 11.41 -15.22 36.98
C ILE A 685 10.44 -14.96 38.14
N TYR A 686 9.27 -15.62 38.14
CA TYR A 686 8.33 -15.56 39.27
C TYR A 686 8.93 -16.16 40.55
N LEU A 687 9.65 -17.29 40.45
CA LEU A 687 10.35 -17.89 41.58
C LEU A 687 11.53 -17.04 42.05
N GLU A 688 12.29 -16.42 41.14
CA GLU A 688 13.38 -15.50 41.47
C GLU A 688 12.86 -14.20 42.12
N ILE A 689 11.73 -13.67 41.66
CA ILE A 689 11.04 -12.52 42.28
C ILE A 689 10.46 -12.90 43.65
N GLN A 690 9.90 -14.10 43.81
CA GLN A 690 9.42 -14.58 45.10
C GLN A 690 10.58 -14.72 46.10
N MET A 691 11.73 -15.23 45.64
CA MET A 691 12.94 -15.36 46.44
C MET A 691 13.53 -13.98 46.82
N ILE A 692 13.46 -12.99 45.94
CA ILE A 692 13.85 -11.59 46.24
C ILE A 692 12.86 -10.94 47.20
N LEU A 693 11.55 -11.19 47.08
CA LEU A 693 10.54 -10.67 48.01
C LEU A 693 10.64 -11.32 49.39
N GLU A 694 10.99 -12.60 49.47
CA GLU A 694 11.33 -13.30 50.72
C GLU A 694 12.64 -12.78 51.31
N TYR A 695 13.65 -12.49 50.49
CA TYR A 695 14.91 -11.87 50.92
C TYR A 695 14.71 -10.44 51.45
N ILE A 696 13.82 -9.65 50.82
CA ILE A 696 13.43 -8.32 51.26
C ILE A 696 12.60 -8.38 52.54
N CYS A 697 11.70 -9.38 52.70
CA CYS A 697 10.98 -9.60 53.96
C CYS A 697 11.92 -10.05 55.10
N PHE A 698 12.90 -10.90 54.81
CA PHE A 698 13.95 -11.33 55.75
C PHE A 698 14.84 -10.14 56.18
N TYR A 699 15.20 -9.26 55.24
CA TYR A 699 15.95 -8.02 55.55
C TYR A 699 15.13 -6.98 56.31
N ARG A 700 13.81 -6.88 56.05
CA ARG A 700 12.92 -5.97 56.80
C ARG A 700 12.72 -6.44 58.24
N GLN A 701 12.70 -7.76 58.48
CA GLN A 701 12.70 -8.32 59.84
C GLN A 701 14.04 -8.12 60.56
N HIS A 702 15.17 -8.14 59.85
CA HIS A 702 16.50 -7.92 60.45
C HIS A 702 16.89 -6.45 60.65
N LEU A 703 16.32 -5.50 59.89
CA LEU A 703 16.56 -4.05 60.08
C LEU A 703 15.85 -3.47 61.31
N SER A 704 14.81 -4.12 61.84
CA SER A 704 14.17 -3.71 63.09
C SER A 704 14.95 -4.12 64.35
N TYR A 705 15.95 -5.00 64.23
CA TYR A 705 16.77 -5.49 65.35
C TYR A 705 18.17 -4.89 65.42
N SER A 706 18.60 -4.11 64.44
CA SER A 706 19.99 -3.64 64.31
C SER A 706 20.21 -2.18 64.72
N VAL A 707 19.15 -1.47 65.16
CA VAL A 707 19.24 -0.13 65.77
C VAL A 707 19.36 -0.18 67.29
N ALA A 708 19.06 -1.33 67.91
CA ALA A 708 19.30 -1.56 69.33
C ALA A 708 20.68 -2.23 69.51
N SER A 709 21.72 -1.40 69.63
CA SER A 709 22.98 -1.74 70.30
C SER A 709 23.90 -2.74 69.56
N ILE A 710 25.03 -2.38 68.94
CA ILE A 710 25.96 -1.25 69.10
C ILE A 710 26.45 -0.99 70.56
N VAL A 711 25.84 -1.60 71.59
CA VAL A 711 26.29 -1.51 73.00
C VAL A 711 27.16 -2.72 73.41
N CYS A 712 27.49 -3.66 72.53
CA CYS A 712 28.32 -4.81 72.93
C CYS A 712 29.60 -5.00 72.11
N HIS A 713 30.37 -3.92 71.91
CA HIS A 713 31.75 -3.91 71.41
C HIS A 713 32.77 -4.66 72.32
N ARG A 714 32.38 -5.67 73.09
CA ARG A 714 33.29 -6.40 73.98
C ARG A 714 32.85 -7.84 74.17
N ARG A 715 33.19 -8.65 73.17
CA ARG A 715 33.33 -10.11 73.15
C ARG A 715 33.39 -10.41 71.65
N TYR A 716 34.47 -10.86 71.05
CA TYR A 716 35.54 -11.63 71.63
C TYR A 716 36.55 -11.77 70.49
N GLN A 717 37.54 -10.90 70.56
CA GLN A 717 38.86 -11.00 69.96
C GLN A 717 39.61 -12.27 70.42
N ILE A 718 38.95 -13.43 70.48
CA ILE A 718 39.55 -14.68 70.94
C ILE A 718 39.11 -15.80 69.99
N ALA A 719 40.11 -16.58 69.57
CA ALA A 719 40.13 -17.62 68.55
C ALA A 719 40.11 -17.06 67.12
N ARG A 720 41.22 -16.57 66.55
CA ARG A 720 42.54 -17.22 66.41
C ARG A 720 42.44 -18.67 65.91
N THR A 721 43.36 -19.00 64.99
CA THR A 721 43.80 -20.34 64.54
C THR A 721 42.77 -21.07 63.64
N VAL A 722 43.06 -21.56 62.43
CA VAL A 722 44.24 -22.19 61.79
C VAL A 722 44.05 -22.10 60.25
N LYS A 723 45.00 -21.55 59.48
CA LYS A 723 45.82 -22.22 58.42
C LYS A 723 44.98 -23.08 57.44
N ALA A 724 44.75 -22.66 56.19
CA ALA A 724 45.65 -22.73 55.04
C ALA A 724 46.06 -24.16 54.63
N ASP A 725 46.15 -24.34 53.30
CA ASP A 725 46.72 -25.47 52.55
C ASP A 725 45.79 -26.69 52.39
N PHE A 726 45.81 -27.50 51.33
CA PHE A 726 46.47 -27.58 50.02
C PHE A 726 45.79 -28.78 49.32
N LEU A 727 45.88 -28.86 47.99
CA LEU A 727 45.92 -30.06 47.11
C LEU A 727 45.39 -31.42 47.63
N ASN A 728 44.57 -32.13 46.83
CA ASN A 728 44.99 -33.32 46.07
C ASN A 728 43.88 -34.22 45.46
N PHE A 729 44.27 -34.84 44.33
CA PHE A 729 44.02 -36.24 43.89
C PHE A 729 42.83 -36.66 42.98
N GLN A 730 43.21 -36.87 41.70
CA GLN A 730 43.14 -38.08 40.84
C GLN A 730 42.15 -39.27 41.08
N SER A 731 41.60 -39.72 39.93
CA SER A 731 41.30 -41.09 39.41
C SER A 731 40.53 -42.11 40.26
N ASP A 732 39.53 -42.82 39.69
CA ASP A 732 39.74 -44.11 38.99
C ASP A 732 38.44 -44.78 38.44
N ASN A 733 38.55 -45.31 37.21
CA ASN A 733 38.06 -46.57 36.59
C ASN A 733 36.73 -47.33 36.92
N SER A 734 35.93 -47.52 35.85
CA SER A 734 35.72 -48.80 35.10
C SER A 734 34.40 -49.63 35.17
N LYS A 735 34.14 -50.28 34.00
CA LYS A 735 33.41 -51.55 33.67
C LYS A 735 31.89 -51.48 33.31
N THR A 736 31.50 -51.53 32.02
CA THR A 736 31.35 -52.64 31.01
C THR A 736 29.99 -53.35 30.99
N LYS A 737 29.28 -53.32 29.83
CA LYS A 737 28.93 -54.50 28.99
C LYS A 737 28.21 -54.12 27.67
N MET A 738 28.47 -54.95 26.65
CA MET A 738 28.14 -54.83 25.22
C MET A 738 27.05 -55.84 24.77
N VAL A 739 26.18 -55.43 23.81
CA VAL A 739 25.78 -56.07 22.50
C VAL A 739 25.00 -57.42 22.55
N PRO A 740 24.04 -57.81 21.63
CA PRO A 740 24.00 -57.60 20.16
C PRO A 740 22.66 -57.26 19.42
N ASN A 741 22.86 -56.86 18.15
CA ASN A 741 21.95 -56.79 17.00
C ASN A 741 21.07 -58.03 16.77
N ILE A 742 19.83 -57.82 16.26
CA ILE A 742 19.16 -58.65 15.22
C ILE A 742 18.28 -57.76 14.32
N LEU A 743 18.38 -57.97 13.00
CA LEU A 743 17.49 -57.51 11.94
C LEU A 743 16.12 -58.18 11.99
N SER A 744 15.03 -57.46 11.67
CA SER A 744 14.03 -57.97 10.73
C SER A 744 13.15 -56.86 10.16
N THR A 745 13.10 -56.85 8.83
CA THR A 745 12.03 -56.37 7.96
C THR A 745 10.65 -56.81 8.44
N ASP A 746 9.65 -55.94 8.35
CA ASP A 746 8.29 -56.38 7.99
C ASP A 746 7.51 -55.23 7.35
N SER A 747 7.19 -55.46 6.07
CA SER A 747 6.21 -54.77 5.27
C SER A 747 4.81 -54.96 5.86
N LYS A 748 4.09 -53.87 6.12
CA LYS A 748 2.63 -53.95 6.23
C LYS A 748 2.01 -53.82 4.85
N THR A 749 1.61 -54.97 4.32
CA THR A 749 0.64 -55.18 3.26
C THR A 749 -0.66 -54.45 3.59
N LEU A 750 -1.09 -53.56 2.68
CA LEU A 750 -2.46 -53.08 2.58
C LEU A 750 -3.32 -54.24 2.07
N THR A 751 -4.37 -54.59 2.81
CA THR A 751 -5.33 -55.63 2.46
C THR A 751 -6.38 -55.10 1.47
N GLU A 752 -6.79 -55.96 0.53
CA GLU A 752 -7.77 -55.78 -0.57
C GLU A 752 -9.21 -55.38 -0.17
N LYS A 753 -9.43 -54.72 0.97
CA LYS A 753 -10.76 -54.20 1.37
C LYS A 753 -10.94 -52.69 1.19
N ASP A 754 -9.89 -52.00 0.75
CA ASP A 754 -9.93 -50.56 0.46
C ASP A 754 -10.08 -50.24 -1.05
N LEU A 755 -10.26 -51.26 -1.90
CA LEU A 755 -10.35 -51.13 -3.38
C LEU A 755 -11.75 -51.38 -3.97
N GLN A 756 -12.81 -51.32 -3.16
CA GLN A 756 -14.20 -51.53 -3.65
C GLN A 756 -15.19 -50.40 -3.34
N ASN A 757 -14.72 -49.22 -2.95
CA ASN A 757 -15.58 -48.03 -2.77
C ASN A 757 -15.31 -46.88 -3.76
N GLU A 758 -14.55 -47.12 -4.83
CA GLU A 758 -14.26 -46.15 -5.89
C GLU A 758 -14.97 -46.43 -7.24
N GLU A 759 -15.95 -47.34 -7.29
CA GLU A 759 -16.72 -47.62 -8.51
C GLU A 759 -18.16 -47.06 -8.52
N SER A 760 -18.54 -46.21 -7.56
CA SER A 760 -19.86 -45.55 -7.56
C SER A 760 -19.86 -44.08 -7.98
N SER A 761 -18.73 -43.50 -8.42
CA SER A 761 -18.66 -42.10 -8.86
C SER A 761 -18.72 -41.89 -10.38
N ILE A 762 -19.17 -42.89 -11.16
CA ILE A 762 -19.25 -42.79 -12.63
C ILE A 762 -20.60 -42.24 -13.11
N THR A 763 -21.55 -41.93 -12.23
CA THR A 763 -22.87 -41.39 -12.60
C THR A 763 -23.05 -39.88 -12.37
N THR A 764 -21.96 -39.12 -12.27
CA THR A 764 -21.99 -37.64 -12.16
C THR A 764 -21.35 -36.91 -13.35
N LYS A 765 -20.95 -37.62 -14.41
CA LYS A 765 -20.38 -37.01 -15.61
C LYS A 765 -21.39 -36.46 -16.63
N THR A 766 -22.69 -36.65 -16.41
CA THR A 766 -23.74 -36.21 -17.35
C THR A 766 -24.50 -34.95 -16.91
N ILE A 767 -24.18 -34.38 -15.75
CA ILE A 767 -24.85 -33.16 -15.23
C ILE A 767 -23.96 -31.91 -15.35
N ASP A 768 -22.63 -32.08 -15.47
CA ASP A 768 -21.70 -30.96 -15.61
C ASP A 768 -21.55 -30.42 -17.05
N GLU A 769 -21.84 -31.22 -18.09
CA GLU A 769 -21.78 -30.74 -19.48
C GLU A 769 -22.87 -29.70 -19.79
N ASN A 770 -24.04 -29.79 -19.12
CA ASN A 770 -25.14 -28.83 -19.29
C ASN A 770 -24.96 -27.52 -18.51
N ASN A 771 -24.09 -27.50 -17.47
CA ASN A 771 -23.77 -26.29 -16.72
C ASN A 771 -22.61 -25.50 -17.34
N GLU A 772 -21.72 -26.15 -18.10
CA GLU A 772 -20.66 -25.46 -18.85
C GLU A 772 -21.17 -24.79 -20.12
N GLN A 773 -22.17 -25.38 -20.80
CA GLN A 773 -22.82 -24.74 -21.95
C GLN A 773 -23.51 -23.42 -21.56
N ASN A 774 -24.22 -23.39 -20.43
CA ASN A 774 -24.91 -22.20 -19.91
C ASN A 774 -23.97 -21.09 -19.40
N ARG A 775 -22.69 -21.39 -19.10
CA ARG A 775 -21.68 -20.37 -18.78
C ARG A 775 -21.01 -19.79 -20.03
N SER A 776 -20.97 -20.55 -21.12
CA SER A 776 -20.41 -20.11 -22.40
C SER A 776 -21.37 -19.20 -23.21
N GLU A 777 -22.68 -19.36 -23.04
CA GLU A 777 -23.68 -18.57 -23.80
C GLU A 777 -23.90 -17.14 -23.28
N ASN A 778 -23.56 -16.83 -22.02
CA ASN A 778 -23.69 -15.49 -21.44
C ASN A 778 -22.54 -14.52 -21.79
N TYR A 779 -21.56 -14.94 -22.61
CA TYR A 779 -20.49 -14.09 -23.13
C TYR A 779 -20.65 -13.87 -24.63
N THR A 780 -21.86 -13.60 -25.09
CA THR A 780 -22.12 -13.09 -26.43
C THR A 780 -21.84 -11.58 -26.47
N ARG A 781 -20.65 -11.25 -27.00
CA ARG A 781 -20.31 -10.06 -27.79
C ARG A 781 -21.07 -8.77 -27.44
N SER A 782 -20.65 -8.09 -26.36
CA SER A 782 -20.84 -6.64 -26.26
C SER A 782 -19.58 -5.95 -26.77
N GLU A 783 -19.69 -5.19 -27.87
CA GLU A 783 -18.65 -4.29 -28.39
C GLU A 783 -18.43 -3.07 -27.47
N GLY A 784 -18.14 -3.34 -26.20
CA GLY A 784 -17.76 -2.35 -25.20
C GLY A 784 -16.26 -2.46 -24.90
N LYS A 785 -15.52 -1.36 -25.02
CA LYS A 785 -14.09 -1.29 -24.66
C LYS A 785 -13.89 -1.84 -23.24
N PHE A 786 -13.06 -2.88 -23.08
CA PHE A 786 -12.71 -3.44 -21.77
C PHE A 786 -12.20 -2.32 -20.84
N LYS A 787 -12.81 -2.19 -19.65
CA LYS A 787 -12.44 -1.19 -18.65
C LYS A 787 -11.37 -1.76 -17.73
N TRP A 788 -10.17 -1.19 -17.78
CA TRP A 788 -9.05 -1.66 -16.98
C TRP A 788 -9.22 -1.36 -15.50
N GLU A 789 -9.21 -2.40 -14.67
CA GLU A 789 -9.23 -2.28 -13.22
C GLU A 789 -7.81 -2.23 -12.65
N LEU A 790 -7.54 -1.20 -11.83
CA LEU A 790 -6.24 -0.97 -11.21
C LEU A 790 -6.03 -1.80 -9.94
N LYS A 791 -4.82 -2.32 -9.76
CA LYS A 791 -4.36 -2.96 -8.52
C LYS A 791 -3.62 -1.91 -7.68
N TRP A 792 -4.36 -1.13 -6.90
CA TRP A 792 -3.80 -0.02 -6.11
C TRP A 792 -2.66 -0.42 -5.17
N MET A 793 -2.73 -1.61 -4.56
CA MET A 793 -1.64 -2.10 -3.71
C MET A 793 -0.35 -2.31 -4.50
N ASN A 794 -0.45 -2.89 -5.70
CA ASN A 794 0.71 -3.06 -6.58
C ASN A 794 1.28 -1.71 -7.02
N ILE A 795 0.41 -0.76 -7.37
CA ILE A 795 0.82 0.60 -7.74
C ILE A 795 1.62 1.23 -6.60
N VAL A 796 1.08 1.25 -5.38
CA VAL A 796 1.75 1.85 -4.21
C VAL A 796 3.08 1.15 -3.91
N TYR A 797 3.10 -0.18 -3.88
CA TYR A 797 4.31 -0.95 -3.58
C TYR A 797 5.40 -0.75 -4.64
N ILE A 798 5.05 -0.90 -5.93
CA ILE A 798 5.99 -0.74 -7.03
C ILE A 798 6.52 0.69 -7.05
N SER A 799 5.64 1.71 -6.93
CA SER A 799 6.07 3.11 -6.87
C SER A 799 6.99 3.38 -5.68
N PHE A 800 6.67 2.88 -4.48
CA PHE A 800 7.51 3.06 -3.31
C PHE A 800 8.91 2.46 -3.49
N PHE A 801 9.00 1.21 -3.95
CA PHE A 801 10.30 0.54 -4.18
C PHE A 801 11.13 1.26 -5.25
N HIS A 802 10.50 1.78 -6.31
CA HIS A 802 11.20 2.55 -7.34
C HIS A 802 11.65 3.92 -6.80
N LEU A 803 10.88 4.58 -5.95
CA LEU A 803 11.32 5.82 -5.29
C LEU A 803 12.52 5.58 -4.36
N CYS A 804 12.51 4.49 -3.59
CA CYS A 804 13.65 4.08 -2.78
C CYS A 804 14.87 3.72 -3.63
N PHE A 805 14.67 3.06 -4.77
CA PHE A 805 15.73 2.79 -5.74
C PHE A 805 16.34 4.06 -6.30
N VAL A 806 15.51 5.01 -6.76
CA VAL A 806 15.98 6.29 -7.29
C VAL A 806 16.77 7.05 -6.22
N TYR A 807 16.26 7.11 -4.99
CA TYR A 807 16.99 7.69 -3.86
C TYR A 807 18.33 6.98 -3.64
N ALA A 808 18.33 5.65 -3.60
CA ALA A 808 19.53 4.84 -3.42
C ALA A 808 20.56 5.03 -4.55
N CYS A 809 20.15 5.20 -5.81
CA CYS A 809 21.07 5.50 -6.91
C CYS A 809 21.86 6.79 -6.69
N PHE A 810 21.30 7.76 -5.98
CA PHE A 810 22.00 9.00 -5.67
C PHE A 810 22.77 8.94 -4.35
N THR A 811 22.26 8.23 -3.33
CA THR A 811 22.88 8.23 -2.00
C THR A 811 23.85 7.07 -1.76
N PHE A 812 23.75 5.99 -2.53
CA PHE A 812 24.58 4.79 -2.32
C PHE A 812 25.94 4.95 -3.02
N ASN A 813 27.01 5.04 -2.22
CA ASN A 813 28.37 5.07 -2.74
C ASN A 813 28.83 3.65 -3.13
N PHE A 814 28.80 3.36 -4.44
CA PHE A 814 29.24 2.08 -5.01
C PHE A 814 30.75 1.80 -4.84
N PHE A 815 31.56 2.81 -4.55
CA PHE A 815 33.02 2.66 -4.42
C PHE A 815 33.49 2.47 -2.98
N GLU A 816 32.61 2.69 -2.00
CA GLU A 816 32.97 2.58 -0.58
C GLU A 816 33.26 1.14 -0.16
N ASN A 817 32.49 0.17 -0.67
CA ASN A 817 32.79 -1.25 -0.47
C ASN A 817 32.61 -2.01 -1.79
N LEU A 818 33.74 -2.33 -2.43
CA LEU A 818 33.77 -3.01 -3.72
C LEU A 818 33.23 -4.45 -3.64
N MET A 819 33.31 -5.12 -2.48
CA MET A 819 32.74 -6.47 -2.31
C MET A 819 31.22 -6.42 -2.31
N THR A 820 30.62 -5.45 -1.61
CA THR A 820 29.17 -5.24 -1.65
C THR A 820 28.69 -4.88 -3.05
N THR A 821 29.43 -4.03 -3.76
CA THR A 821 29.12 -3.68 -5.15
C THR A 821 29.24 -4.88 -6.09
N ALA A 822 30.32 -5.67 -5.98
CA ALA A 822 30.46 -6.92 -6.73
C ALA A 822 29.32 -7.90 -6.41
N TRP A 823 28.87 -7.95 -5.15
CA TRP A 823 27.75 -8.80 -4.73
C TRP A 823 26.40 -8.37 -5.34
N ILE A 824 26.14 -7.07 -5.50
CA ILE A 824 24.97 -6.56 -6.26
C ILE A 824 24.95 -7.17 -7.66
N TYR A 825 26.05 -7.04 -8.41
CA TYR A 825 26.16 -7.57 -9.76
C TYR A 825 26.10 -9.10 -9.79
N GLY A 826 26.77 -9.77 -8.85
CA GLY A 826 26.74 -11.22 -8.69
C GLY A 826 25.32 -11.74 -8.48
N MET A 827 24.55 -11.09 -7.61
CA MET A 827 23.16 -11.46 -7.38
C MET A 827 22.24 -11.17 -8.58
N ILE A 828 22.50 -10.12 -9.35
CA ILE A 828 21.79 -9.87 -10.62
C ILE A 828 22.06 -11.00 -11.61
N ILE A 829 23.31 -11.48 -11.72
CA ILE A 829 23.68 -12.59 -12.60
C ILE A 829 23.06 -13.90 -12.12
N ILE A 830 23.10 -14.19 -10.82
CA ILE A 830 22.50 -15.39 -10.22
C ILE A 830 20.99 -15.41 -10.47
N GLY A 831 20.29 -14.32 -10.14
CA GLY A 831 18.86 -14.18 -10.40
C GLY A 831 18.53 -14.27 -11.89
N GLY A 832 19.32 -13.56 -12.71
CA GLY A 832 19.22 -13.59 -14.17
C GLY A 832 19.32 -15.02 -14.72
N PHE A 833 20.32 -15.81 -14.31
CA PHE A 833 20.48 -17.19 -14.75
C PHE A 833 19.30 -18.10 -14.35
N GLY A 834 18.69 -17.85 -13.18
CA GLY A 834 17.46 -18.53 -12.76
C GLY A 834 16.26 -18.22 -13.67
N VAL A 835 16.17 -16.98 -14.16
CA VAL A 835 15.16 -16.57 -15.14
C VAL A 835 15.46 -17.20 -16.50
N THR A 836 16.64 -16.91 -17.05
CA THR A 836 17.03 -17.24 -18.43
C THR A 836 17.26 -18.73 -18.63
N GLY A 837 18.20 -19.32 -17.89
CA GLY A 837 18.51 -20.75 -17.97
C GLY A 837 17.41 -21.62 -17.37
N GLY A 838 16.67 -21.11 -16.38
CA GLY A 838 15.66 -21.85 -15.62
C GLY A 838 14.25 -21.73 -16.19
N VAL A 839 13.46 -20.81 -15.64
CA VAL A 839 12.02 -20.73 -15.97
C VAL A 839 11.74 -20.44 -17.44
N HIS A 840 12.65 -19.75 -18.13
CA HIS A 840 12.53 -19.45 -19.54
C HIS A 840 12.94 -20.63 -20.43
N ARG A 841 14.24 -20.93 -20.55
CA ARG A 841 14.72 -21.96 -21.51
C ARG A 841 14.37 -23.39 -21.08
N PHE A 842 14.47 -23.70 -19.79
CA PHE A 842 14.22 -25.06 -19.29
C PHE A 842 12.73 -25.35 -19.07
N TRP A 843 12.07 -24.68 -18.13
CA TRP A 843 10.67 -25.02 -17.80
C TRP A 843 9.65 -24.51 -18.82
N THR A 844 9.87 -23.33 -19.44
CA THR A 844 8.90 -22.83 -20.44
C THR A 844 9.07 -23.53 -21.78
N HIS A 845 10.26 -23.45 -22.36
CA HIS A 845 10.50 -23.86 -23.75
C HIS A 845 11.02 -25.28 -23.91
N ARG A 846 11.45 -25.93 -22.83
CA ARG A 846 12.07 -27.27 -22.84
C ARG A 846 13.15 -27.40 -23.93
N SER A 847 13.99 -26.37 -24.03
CA SER A 847 15.05 -26.31 -25.03
C SER A 847 16.24 -27.21 -24.69
N TYR A 848 16.30 -27.71 -23.45
CA TYR A 848 17.22 -28.74 -23.01
C TYR A 848 16.65 -29.58 -21.86
N LYS A 849 17.32 -30.68 -21.52
CA LYS A 849 17.04 -31.51 -20.33
C LYS A 849 18.08 -31.28 -19.24
N ALA A 850 17.66 -31.30 -17.98
CA ALA A 850 18.51 -31.07 -16.83
C ALA A 850 18.34 -32.17 -15.77
N LYS A 851 19.45 -32.61 -15.18
CA LYS A 851 19.43 -33.48 -14.00
C LYS A 851 18.95 -32.71 -12.76
N TRP A 852 18.56 -33.45 -11.72
CA TRP A 852 17.95 -32.89 -10.53
C TRP A 852 18.85 -31.85 -9.82
N GLN A 853 20.18 -31.99 -9.88
CA GLN A 853 21.13 -31.02 -9.29
C GLN A 853 20.97 -29.63 -9.94
N LEU A 854 21.00 -29.58 -11.27
CA LEU A 854 20.83 -28.32 -12.00
C LEU A 854 19.43 -27.76 -11.79
N ARG A 855 18.39 -28.60 -11.75
CA ARG A 855 17.01 -28.16 -11.48
C ARG A 855 16.87 -27.47 -10.12
N ILE A 856 17.53 -27.97 -9.06
CA ILE A 856 17.56 -27.30 -7.76
C ILE A 856 18.26 -25.94 -7.85
N ILE A 857 19.42 -25.88 -8.51
CA ILE A 857 20.18 -24.62 -8.68
C ILE A 857 19.31 -23.59 -9.41
N LEU A 858 18.67 -23.99 -10.52
CA LEU A 858 17.79 -23.10 -11.29
C LEU A 858 16.60 -22.59 -10.46
N ALA A 859 15.98 -23.45 -9.65
CA ALA A 859 14.88 -23.05 -8.76
C ALA A 859 15.33 -22.05 -7.69
N VAL A 860 16.49 -22.26 -7.07
CA VAL A 860 17.07 -21.36 -6.07
C VAL A 860 17.46 -20.02 -6.69
N CYS A 861 18.15 -20.05 -7.84
CA CYS A 861 18.50 -18.85 -8.60
C CYS A 861 17.24 -18.07 -9.01
N PHE A 862 16.18 -18.75 -9.45
CA PHE A 862 14.93 -18.09 -9.81
C PHE A 862 14.23 -17.48 -8.60
N ALA A 863 14.25 -18.15 -7.44
CA ALA A 863 13.74 -17.56 -6.20
C ALA A 863 14.48 -16.26 -5.84
N ALA A 864 15.79 -16.16 -6.10
CA ALA A 864 16.57 -14.94 -5.90
C ALA A 864 16.22 -13.79 -6.87
N ALA A 865 15.59 -14.09 -8.02
CA ALA A 865 15.19 -13.11 -9.03
C ALA A 865 13.97 -12.26 -8.63
N ASN A 866 13.30 -12.58 -7.52
CA ASN A 866 12.17 -11.82 -6.96
C ASN A 866 10.95 -11.70 -7.90
N MET A 867 10.70 -12.69 -8.76
CA MET A 867 9.56 -12.72 -9.69
C MET A 867 8.33 -13.43 -9.10
N ASN A 868 7.36 -13.83 -9.94
CA ASN A 868 6.26 -14.73 -9.58
C ASN A 868 6.76 -16.18 -9.42
N ASN A 869 5.90 -17.10 -8.99
CA ASN A 869 6.30 -18.52 -8.89
C ASN A 869 6.48 -19.15 -10.28
N ILE A 870 7.14 -20.32 -10.33
CA ILE A 870 7.48 -21.01 -11.59
C ILE A 870 6.24 -21.28 -12.44
N PHE A 871 5.13 -21.75 -11.84
CA PHE A 871 3.91 -22.07 -12.57
C PHE A 871 3.31 -20.85 -13.27
N GLU A 872 3.16 -19.75 -12.53
CA GLU A 872 2.59 -18.52 -13.07
C GLU A 872 3.48 -17.92 -14.15
N TRP A 873 4.79 -17.90 -13.94
CA TRP A 873 5.75 -17.36 -14.90
C TRP A 873 5.72 -18.17 -16.20
N VAL A 874 5.81 -19.50 -16.11
CA VAL A 874 5.81 -20.40 -17.28
C VAL A 874 4.50 -20.31 -18.04
N ARG A 875 3.34 -20.32 -17.34
CA ARG A 875 2.04 -20.19 -17.99
C ARG A 875 1.95 -18.87 -18.74
N ASP A 876 2.25 -17.76 -18.06
CA ASP A 876 2.13 -16.43 -18.66
C ASP A 876 3.09 -16.28 -19.86
N HIS A 877 4.30 -16.84 -19.78
CA HIS A 877 5.28 -16.80 -20.88
C HIS A 877 4.88 -17.69 -22.07
N ARG A 878 4.28 -18.86 -21.83
CA ARG A 878 3.70 -19.71 -22.90
C ARG A 878 2.53 -19.01 -23.60
N VAL A 879 1.66 -18.35 -22.83
CA VAL A 879 0.57 -17.52 -23.40
C VAL A 879 1.15 -16.40 -24.24
N HIS A 880 2.16 -15.69 -23.73
CA HIS A 880 2.84 -14.62 -24.45
C HIS A 880 3.34 -15.09 -25.82
N HIS A 881 4.12 -16.18 -25.91
CA HIS A 881 4.60 -16.68 -27.21
C HIS A 881 3.49 -17.13 -28.16
N LYS A 882 2.41 -17.71 -27.64
CA LYS A 882 1.33 -18.25 -28.49
C LYS A 882 0.43 -17.14 -29.04
N TYR A 883 0.31 -16.03 -28.31
CA TYR A 883 -0.63 -14.95 -28.61
C TYR A 883 0.05 -13.57 -28.57
N THR A 884 1.32 -13.52 -28.96
CA THR A 884 2.20 -12.34 -28.87
C THR A 884 1.51 -11.09 -29.38
N ASP A 885 1.56 -10.01 -28.58
CA ASP A 885 1.01 -8.69 -28.91
C ASP A 885 -0.50 -8.61 -29.19
N THR A 886 -1.26 -9.65 -28.81
CA THR A 886 -2.72 -9.63 -28.81
C THR A 886 -3.29 -9.31 -27.42
N ASP A 887 -4.61 -9.21 -27.27
CA ASP A 887 -5.24 -9.03 -25.96
C ASP A 887 -5.09 -10.23 -25.01
N ALA A 888 -4.67 -11.39 -25.52
CA ALA A 888 -4.32 -12.56 -24.72
C ALA A 888 -2.87 -12.53 -24.22
N ASP A 889 -2.01 -11.66 -24.74
CA ASP A 889 -0.65 -11.46 -24.25
C ASP A 889 -0.67 -10.73 -22.89
N PRO A 890 -0.13 -11.32 -21.79
CA PRO A 890 -0.08 -10.68 -20.49
C PRO A 890 0.59 -9.30 -20.50
N HIS A 891 1.59 -9.09 -21.36
CA HIS A 891 2.39 -7.87 -21.44
C HIS A 891 2.44 -7.32 -22.87
N ASN A 892 1.28 -7.38 -23.55
CA ASN A 892 1.04 -6.87 -24.89
C ASN A 892 1.72 -5.51 -25.17
N SER A 893 2.72 -5.52 -26.05
CA SER A 893 3.50 -4.33 -26.38
C SER A 893 2.74 -3.29 -27.21
N ASN A 894 1.66 -3.69 -27.92
CA ASN A 894 0.79 -2.77 -28.67
C ASN A 894 0.06 -1.76 -27.75
N ARG A 895 0.03 -2.00 -26.44
CA ARG A 895 -0.51 -1.05 -25.44
C ARG A 895 0.50 -0.01 -24.98
N GLY A 896 1.70 -0.03 -25.55
CA GLY A 896 2.76 0.94 -25.33
C GLY A 896 3.78 0.51 -24.28
N PHE A 897 4.94 1.18 -24.32
CA PHE A 897 6.11 0.88 -23.51
C PHE A 897 5.81 0.72 -22.01
N PHE A 898 5.07 1.66 -21.41
CA PHE A 898 4.79 1.60 -19.98
C PHE A 898 3.99 0.35 -19.61
N PHE A 899 3.00 -0.03 -20.43
CA PHE A 899 2.18 -1.20 -20.17
C PHE A 899 3.01 -2.48 -20.21
N SER A 900 3.77 -2.70 -21.29
CA SER A 900 4.57 -3.92 -21.45
C SER A 900 5.76 -4.00 -20.49
N HIS A 901 6.30 -2.85 -20.04
CA HIS A 901 7.38 -2.82 -19.07
C HIS A 901 6.90 -3.15 -17.65
N VAL A 902 5.93 -2.41 -17.12
CA VAL A 902 5.51 -2.56 -15.71
C VAL A 902 4.01 -2.38 -15.49
N GLY A 903 3.31 -1.66 -16.38
CA GLY A 903 1.90 -1.33 -16.22
C GLY A 903 0.99 -2.55 -16.15
N TRP A 904 1.32 -3.65 -16.84
CA TRP A 904 0.57 -4.91 -16.76
C TRP A 904 0.52 -5.51 -15.34
N LEU A 905 1.53 -5.25 -14.50
CA LEU A 905 1.56 -5.68 -13.09
C LEU A 905 0.68 -4.79 -12.20
N MET A 906 0.38 -3.57 -12.63
CA MET A 906 -0.43 -2.58 -11.92
C MET A 906 -1.93 -2.72 -12.20
N MET A 907 -2.33 -3.65 -13.06
CA MET A 907 -3.70 -3.83 -13.53
C MET A 907 -4.16 -5.28 -13.38
N LYS A 908 -5.48 -5.51 -13.41
CA LYS A 908 -6.01 -6.86 -13.63
C LYS A 908 -5.73 -7.29 -15.08
N LYS A 909 -5.43 -8.59 -15.26
CA LYS A 909 -5.18 -9.19 -16.58
C LYS A 909 -6.44 -9.07 -17.44
N HIS A 910 -6.25 -8.92 -18.74
CA HIS A 910 -7.36 -8.97 -19.69
C HIS A 910 -8.03 -10.36 -19.63
N PRO A 911 -9.36 -10.48 -19.79
CA PRO A 911 -10.06 -11.76 -19.72
C PRO A 911 -9.49 -12.81 -20.69
N ASP A 912 -9.03 -12.39 -21.87
CA ASP A 912 -8.42 -13.31 -22.83
C ASP A 912 -7.11 -13.92 -22.34
N VAL A 913 -6.30 -13.20 -21.54
CA VAL A 913 -5.10 -13.76 -20.91
C VAL A 913 -5.48 -14.93 -19.99
N ILE A 914 -6.57 -14.77 -19.25
CA ILE A 914 -7.05 -15.80 -18.31
C ILE A 914 -7.62 -16.99 -19.09
N ARG A 915 -8.51 -16.72 -20.05
CA ARG A 915 -9.16 -17.74 -20.87
C ARG A 915 -8.12 -18.57 -21.64
N LYS A 916 -7.21 -17.90 -22.35
CA LYS A 916 -6.13 -18.58 -23.10
C LYS A 916 -5.09 -19.22 -22.20
N GLY A 917 -4.88 -18.70 -21.00
CA GLY A 917 -4.04 -19.31 -19.98
C GLY A 917 -4.51 -20.69 -19.51
N TYR A 918 -5.83 -20.94 -19.49
CA TYR A 918 -6.38 -22.28 -19.17
C TYR A 918 -6.19 -23.29 -20.31
N GLU A 919 -6.03 -22.83 -21.55
CA GLU A 919 -5.78 -23.69 -22.72
C GLU A 919 -4.30 -24.10 -22.86
N ILE A 920 -3.40 -23.54 -22.04
CA ILE A 920 -1.98 -23.89 -22.06
C ILE A 920 -1.75 -25.18 -21.26
N ASP A 921 -1.15 -26.18 -21.90
CA ASP A 921 -0.68 -27.39 -21.22
C ASP A 921 0.42 -27.03 -20.21
N MET A 922 0.23 -27.44 -18.95
CA MET A 922 1.16 -27.25 -17.83
C MET A 922 1.51 -28.57 -17.14
N SER A 923 1.09 -29.70 -17.72
CA SER A 923 1.24 -31.05 -17.13
C SER A 923 2.70 -31.40 -16.83
N ASP A 924 3.62 -30.90 -17.63
CA ASP A 924 5.06 -31.12 -17.47
C ASP A 924 5.68 -30.40 -16.27
N VAL A 925 5.24 -29.17 -16.01
CA VAL A 925 5.72 -28.41 -14.85
C VAL A 925 5.17 -29.03 -13.57
N LEU A 926 3.92 -29.51 -13.62
CA LEU A 926 3.27 -30.20 -12.50
C LEU A 926 3.82 -31.61 -12.28
N ALA A 927 4.38 -32.25 -13.31
CA ALA A 927 5.06 -33.54 -13.20
C ALA A 927 6.49 -33.41 -12.66
N ASP A 928 7.10 -32.21 -12.68
CA ASP A 928 8.43 -31.97 -12.14
C ASP A 928 8.36 -31.78 -10.60
N PRO A 929 8.86 -32.75 -9.78
CA PRO A 929 8.77 -32.66 -8.33
C PRO A 929 9.54 -31.47 -7.73
N ILE A 930 10.61 -31.00 -8.38
CA ILE A 930 11.40 -29.84 -7.92
C ILE A 930 10.64 -28.55 -8.22
N ALA A 931 10.00 -28.44 -9.39
CA ALA A 931 9.15 -27.31 -9.73
C ALA A 931 7.96 -27.23 -8.76
N VAL A 932 7.27 -28.36 -8.53
CA VAL A 932 6.15 -28.43 -7.57
C VAL A 932 6.59 -28.06 -6.16
N PHE A 933 7.75 -28.54 -5.71
CA PHE A 933 8.32 -28.14 -4.43
C PHE A 933 8.57 -26.63 -4.36
N ALA A 934 9.20 -26.06 -5.39
CA ALA A 934 9.50 -24.63 -5.46
C ALA A 934 8.22 -23.77 -5.53
N ILE A 935 7.17 -24.25 -6.20
CA ILE A 935 5.84 -23.60 -6.24
C ILE A 935 5.20 -23.63 -4.85
N LYS A 936 5.18 -24.79 -4.19
CA LYS A 936 4.57 -24.97 -2.86
C LYS A 936 5.22 -24.11 -1.79
N TYR A 937 6.55 -24.01 -1.78
CA TYR A 937 7.31 -23.25 -0.78
C TYR A 937 7.81 -21.89 -1.28
N PHE A 938 7.20 -21.39 -2.36
CA PHE A 938 7.65 -20.21 -3.07
C PHE A 938 7.90 -18.99 -2.15
N MET A 939 6.96 -18.66 -1.27
CA MET A 939 7.08 -17.50 -0.38
C MET A 939 8.27 -17.61 0.58
N ILE A 940 8.55 -18.82 1.08
CA ILE A 940 9.68 -19.08 1.99
C ILE A 940 10.99 -19.00 1.22
N LEU A 941 11.08 -19.68 0.06
CA LEU A 941 12.27 -19.66 -0.79
C LEU A 941 12.59 -18.25 -1.27
N LYS A 942 11.56 -17.50 -1.70
CA LYS A 942 11.69 -16.09 -2.09
C LYS A 942 12.19 -15.24 -0.92
N PHE A 943 11.62 -15.39 0.28
CA PHE A 943 12.10 -14.65 1.44
C PHE A 943 13.57 -14.93 1.75
N ILE A 944 13.96 -16.20 1.74
CA ILE A 944 15.34 -16.61 2.04
C ILE A 944 16.30 -16.12 0.96
N PHE A 945 16.06 -16.47 -0.30
CA PHE A 945 17.03 -16.28 -1.39
C PHE A 945 16.94 -14.90 -2.06
N ALA A 946 15.80 -14.23 -2.04
CA ALA A 946 15.68 -12.87 -2.57
C ALA A 946 15.99 -11.80 -1.53
N PHE A 947 15.75 -12.03 -0.23
CA PHE A 947 15.85 -10.96 0.77
C PHE A 947 16.82 -11.27 1.90
N LEU A 948 16.58 -12.34 2.66
CA LEU A 948 17.32 -12.61 3.89
C LEU A 948 18.81 -12.91 3.63
N LEU A 949 19.11 -13.94 2.84
CA LEU A 949 20.47 -14.38 2.58
C LEU A 949 21.29 -13.32 1.82
N PRO A 950 20.77 -12.67 0.77
CA PRO A 950 21.51 -11.62 0.09
C PRO A 950 21.90 -10.45 1.00
N VAL A 951 21.07 -10.08 1.99
CA VAL A 951 21.36 -9.01 2.96
C VAL A 951 22.31 -9.48 4.06
N MET A 952 22.11 -10.68 4.60
CA MET A 952 22.96 -11.21 5.67
C MET A 952 24.38 -11.48 5.20
N LEU A 953 24.55 -11.98 3.97
CA LEU A 953 25.85 -12.40 3.48
C LEU A 953 26.89 -11.26 3.49
N PRO A 954 26.63 -10.05 2.97
CA PRO A 954 27.56 -8.92 3.10
C PRO A 954 27.92 -8.57 4.53
N VAL A 955 26.94 -8.63 5.44
CA VAL A 955 27.12 -8.28 6.84
C VAL A 955 28.07 -9.27 7.52
N TYR A 956 27.89 -10.57 7.29
CA TYR A 956 28.68 -11.60 7.98
C TYR A 956 29.96 -12.00 7.25
N ALA A 957 30.00 -11.92 5.92
CA ALA A 957 31.14 -12.40 5.13
C ALA A 957 32.26 -11.35 4.98
N TRP A 958 31.92 -10.07 4.90
CA TRP A 958 32.91 -8.98 4.78
C TRP A 958 32.56 -7.74 5.59
N ASN A 959 31.78 -7.91 6.67
CA ASN A 959 31.50 -6.90 7.68
C ASN A 959 30.87 -5.60 7.13
N GLU A 960 29.97 -5.72 6.15
CA GLU A 960 29.19 -4.59 5.66
C GLU A 960 28.14 -4.15 6.70
N THR A 961 27.79 -2.86 6.70
CA THR A 961 26.73 -2.36 7.59
C THR A 961 25.35 -2.91 7.17
N TRP A 962 24.48 -3.18 8.14
CA TRP A 962 23.10 -3.62 7.88
C TRP A 962 22.34 -2.69 6.95
N CYS A 963 22.50 -1.37 7.12
CA CYS A 963 21.84 -0.38 6.29
C CYS A 963 22.31 -0.47 4.83
N ARG A 964 23.63 -0.52 4.58
CA ARG A 964 24.16 -0.64 3.21
C ARG A 964 23.81 -1.98 2.58
N ALA A 965 23.89 -3.08 3.33
CA ALA A 965 23.49 -4.39 2.84
C ALA A 965 21.99 -4.43 2.50
N PHE A 966 21.13 -3.85 3.33
CA PHE A 966 19.69 -3.75 3.07
C PHE A 966 19.40 -2.91 1.82
N VAL A 967 19.94 -1.69 1.73
CA VAL A 967 19.69 -0.79 0.59
C VAL A 967 20.22 -1.39 -0.71
N SER A 968 21.45 -1.91 -0.70
CA SER A 968 22.08 -2.50 -1.90
C SER A 968 21.32 -3.71 -2.43
N GLN A 969 20.82 -4.57 -1.54
CA GLN A 969 20.15 -5.79 -1.97
C GLN A 969 18.67 -5.54 -2.24
N ILE A 970 17.92 -4.97 -1.29
CA ILE A 970 16.46 -4.86 -1.37
C ILE A 970 16.00 -3.84 -2.40
N PHE A 971 16.68 -2.70 -2.51
CA PHE A 971 16.27 -1.63 -3.43
C PHE A 971 17.08 -1.63 -4.72
N ILE A 972 18.43 -1.58 -4.63
CA ILE A 972 19.28 -1.47 -5.82
C ILE A 972 19.21 -2.74 -6.67
N ARG A 973 19.69 -3.86 -6.13
CA ARG A 973 19.74 -5.13 -6.86
C ARG A 973 18.34 -5.58 -7.32
N SER A 974 17.34 -5.64 -6.43
CA SER A 974 16.02 -6.17 -6.81
C SER A 974 15.33 -5.35 -7.91
N ILE A 975 15.43 -4.02 -7.88
CA ILE A 975 14.79 -3.17 -8.89
C ILE A 975 15.55 -3.22 -10.21
N LEU A 976 16.89 -3.28 -10.20
CA LEU A 976 17.68 -3.52 -11.41
C LEU A 976 17.33 -4.87 -12.04
N THR A 977 17.29 -5.96 -11.26
CA THR A 977 16.92 -7.29 -11.76
C THR A 977 15.55 -7.27 -12.44
N LEU A 978 14.54 -6.67 -11.79
CA LEU A 978 13.19 -6.59 -12.35
C LEU A 978 13.15 -5.76 -13.65
N ASN A 979 13.75 -4.57 -13.65
CA ASN A 979 13.74 -3.69 -14.83
C ASN A 979 14.52 -4.27 -16.00
N PHE A 980 15.64 -4.97 -15.75
CA PHE A 980 16.37 -5.69 -16.79
C PHE A 980 15.48 -6.75 -17.43
N THR A 981 14.81 -7.60 -16.65
CA THR A 981 13.91 -8.60 -17.25
C THR A 981 12.70 -7.96 -17.92
N TRP A 982 12.08 -6.94 -17.33
CA TRP A 982 10.95 -6.23 -17.95
C TRP A 982 11.33 -5.48 -19.23
N SER A 983 12.60 -5.16 -19.43
CA SER A 983 13.07 -4.58 -20.69
C SER A 983 12.99 -5.56 -21.86
N VAL A 984 12.97 -6.88 -21.61
CA VAL A 984 12.70 -7.89 -22.64
C VAL A 984 11.29 -7.69 -23.20
N ASN A 985 10.30 -7.55 -22.33
CA ASN A 985 8.90 -7.40 -22.72
C ASN A 985 8.60 -6.05 -23.41
N SER A 986 9.40 -5.01 -23.12
CA SER A 986 9.16 -3.66 -23.65
C SER A 986 10.18 -3.24 -24.70
N VAL A 987 11.44 -3.04 -24.31
CA VAL A 987 12.50 -2.57 -25.19
C VAL A 987 12.70 -3.57 -26.33
N ALA A 988 12.79 -4.87 -26.04
CA ALA A 988 12.99 -5.87 -27.08
C ALA A 988 11.74 -6.18 -27.92
N HIS A 989 10.58 -5.59 -27.64
CA HIS A 989 9.42 -5.62 -28.54
C HIS A 989 9.27 -4.34 -29.37
N ILE A 990 9.91 -3.23 -28.98
CA ILE A 990 9.66 -1.92 -29.59
C ILE A 990 10.87 -1.42 -30.38
N TRP A 991 12.10 -1.64 -29.89
CA TRP A 991 13.31 -1.03 -30.43
C TRP A 991 14.42 -2.06 -30.69
N GLY A 992 14.75 -2.25 -31.97
CA GLY A 992 15.84 -3.11 -32.44
C GLY A 992 15.62 -3.51 -33.90
N SER A 993 16.46 -4.41 -34.42
CA SER A 993 16.31 -4.97 -35.77
C SER A 993 15.50 -6.27 -35.75
N ARG A 994 14.99 -6.70 -36.91
CA ARG A 994 14.18 -7.93 -37.07
C ARG A 994 14.74 -8.85 -38.17
N PRO A 995 15.98 -9.35 -38.00
CA PRO A 995 16.67 -10.11 -39.04
C PRO A 995 16.01 -11.46 -39.39
N PHE A 996 15.16 -12.03 -38.53
CA PHE A 996 14.58 -13.36 -38.74
C PHE A 996 13.10 -13.33 -39.14
N ASP A 997 12.29 -12.45 -38.54
CA ASP A 997 10.90 -12.23 -38.97
C ASP A 997 10.48 -10.76 -38.75
N ALA A 998 10.25 -10.04 -39.85
CA ALA A 998 9.87 -8.64 -39.86
C ALA A 998 8.40 -8.40 -39.51
N HIS A 999 7.56 -9.45 -39.52
CA HIS A 999 6.10 -9.34 -39.33
C HIS A 999 5.67 -9.41 -37.86
N ILE A 1000 6.59 -9.74 -36.95
CA ILE A 1000 6.36 -9.77 -35.51
C ILE A 1000 7.04 -8.57 -34.85
N ASN A 1001 6.51 -8.07 -33.73
CA ASN A 1001 7.15 -6.94 -33.05
C ASN A 1001 8.51 -7.25 -32.39
N PRO A 1002 8.78 -8.43 -31.80
CA PRO A 1002 10.07 -8.78 -31.18
C PRO A 1002 11.28 -8.40 -32.02
N THR A 1003 12.31 -7.87 -31.37
CA THR A 1003 13.49 -7.26 -31.99
C THR A 1003 14.79 -7.79 -31.36
N GLU A 1004 15.87 -7.74 -32.12
CA GLU A 1004 17.22 -7.92 -31.61
C GLU A 1004 17.70 -6.61 -30.96
N ASN A 1005 18.04 -6.66 -29.68
CA ASN A 1005 18.52 -5.51 -28.92
C ASN A 1005 19.75 -5.84 -28.07
N LEU A 1006 20.90 -5.24 -28.42
CA LEU A 1006 22.18 -5.49 -27.75
C LEU A 1006 22.18 -5.03 -26.29
N PHE A 1007 21.55 -3.89 -25.99
CA PHE A 1007 21.46 -3.38 -24.62
C PHE A 1007 20.70 -4.36 -23.72
N VAL A 1008 19.54 -4.83 -24.18
CA VAL A 1008 18.74 -5.84 -23.46
C VAL A 1008 19.55 -7.13 -23.31
N ASN A 1009 20.26 -7.56 -24.35
CA ASN A 1009 21.12 -8.75 -24.29
C ASN A 1009 22.18 -8.65 -23.19
N CYS A 1010 22.85 -7.50 -23.06
CA CYS A 1010 23.81 -7.25 -22.00
C CYS A 1010 23.16 -7.21 -20.61
N ALA A 1011 22.03 -6.50 -20.47
CA ALA A 1011 21.33 -6.32 -19.20
C ALA A 1011 20.72 -7.62 -18.65
N THR A 1012 20.29 -8.51 -19.55
CA THR A 1012 19.55 -9.74 -19.22
C THR A 1012 20.38 -11.01 -19.37
N VAL A 1013 21.69 -10.87 -19.61
CA VAL A 1013 22.60 -12.00 -19.69
C VAL A 1013 22.27 -12.93 -20.89
N GLY A 1014 21.65 -12.39 -21.94
CA GLY A 1014 21.45 -13.06 -23.24
C GLY A 1014 20.01 -13.23 -23.74
N GLU A 1015 19.03 -12.43 -23.29
CA GLU A 1015 17.62 -12.52 -23.73
C GLU A 1015 17.15 -11.37 -24.64
N GLY A 1016 18.07 -10.50 -25.05
CA GLY A 1016 17.80 -9.42 -25.99
C GLY A 1016 17.80 -9.86 -27.45
N SER A 1017 18.20 -11.09 -27.76
CA SER A 1017 18.03 -11.68 -29.10
C SER A 1017 16.61 -12.16 -29.33
N HIS A 1018 15.68 -11.22 -29.20
CA HIS A 1018 14.27 -11.52 -28.97
C HIS A 1018 13.53 -11.84 -30.28
N ASN A 1019 13.94 -11.26 -31.41
CA ASN A 1019 13.41 -11.63 -32.72
C ASN A 1019 13.77 -13.09 -33.04
N TYR A 1020 15.04 -13.47 -32.88
CA TYR A 1020 15.47 -14.86 -33.03
C TYR A 1020 14.71 -15.79 -32.09
N HIS A 1021 14.59 -15.41 -30.82
CA HIS A 1021 13.93 -16.21 -29.80
C HIS A 1021 12.45 -16.48 -30.11
N HIS A 1022 11.69 -15.49 -30.58
CA HIS A 1022 10.29 -15.68 -30.94
C HIS A 1022 10.11 -16.55 -32.19
N VAL A 1023 11.06 -16.53 -33.11
CA VAL A 1023 11.07 -17.38 -34.31
C VAL A 1023 11.48 -18.83 -33.98
N PHE A 1024 12.47 -19.01 -33.11
CA PHE A 1024 13.01 -20.31 -32.70
C PHE A 1024 12.93 -20.50 -31.16
N PRO A 1025 11.73 -20.56 -30.57
CA PRO A 1025 11.57 -20.57 -29.10
C PRO A 1025 12.18 -21.81 -28.43
N TRP A 1026 12.33 -22.91 -29.17
CA TRP A 1026 12.94 -24.15 -28.68
C TRP A 1026 14.47 -24.18 -28.69
N ASP A 1027 15.16 -23.14 -29.20
CA ASP A 1027 16.62 -23.09 -29.19
C ASP A 1027 17.16 -22.85 -27.76
N TYR A 1028 18.08 -23.70 -27.29
CA TYR A 1028 18.66 -23.58 -25.96
C TYR A 1028 19.54 -22.34 -25.78
N LYS A 1029 20.07 -21.78 -26.87
CA LYS A 1029 20.92 -20.59 -26.86
C LYS A 1029 20.11 -19.31 -26.76
N GLY A 1030 18.84 -19.33 -27.18
CA GLY A 1030 18.00 -18.13 -27.32
C GLY A 1030 18.54 -17.08 -28.29
N ALA A 1031 19.59 -17.42 -29.04
CA ALA A 1031 20.32 -16.55 -29.97
C ALA A 1031 21.03 -17.41 -31.00
N GLU A 1032 21.30 -16.86 -32.19
CA GLU A 1032 22.02 -17.55 -33.26
C GLU A 1032 23.42 -18.02 -32.80
N TYR A 1033 24.16 -17.13 -32.11
CA TYR A 1033 25.55 -17.33 -31.70
C TYR A 1033 25.72 -17.63 -30.21
N ASN A 1034 26.80 -18.36 -29.87
CA ASN A 1034 27.19 -18.74 -28.51
C ASN A 1034 27.91 -17.60 -27.73
N SER A 1035 27.38 -16.39 -27.75
CA SER A 1035 28.08 -15.20 -27.24
C SER A 1035 27.82 -14.92 -25.75
N PHE A 1036 26.64 -15.27 -25.23
CA PHE A 1036 26.15 -14.76 -23.94
C PHE A 1036 26.33 -15.73 -22.76
N LEU A 1037 26.39 -15.17 -21.55
CA LEU A 1037 26.77 -15.88 -20.32
C LEU A 1037 25.77 -17.00 -19.95
N THR A 1038 24.46 -16.84 -20.18
CA THR A 1038 23.48 -17.92 -19.96
C THR A 1038 23.84 -19.17 -20.76
N THR A 1039 24.07 -19.02 -22.06
CA THR A 1039 24.44 -20.12 -22.96
C THR A 1039 25.78 -20.75 -22.56
N LYS A 1040 26.77 -19.94 -22.15
CA LYS A 1040 28.05 -20.43 -21.63
C LYS A 1040 27.88 -21.28 -20.37
N LEU A 1041 27.02 -20.87 -19.44
CA LEU A 1041 26.71 -21.62 -18.22
C LEU A 1041 25.98 -22.94 -18.53
N ILE A 1042 24.99 -22.93 -19.43
CA ILE A 1042 24.31 -24.16 -19.86
C ILE A 1042 25.32 -25.13 -20.50
N ASN A 1043 26.20 -24.64 -21.37
CA ASN A 1043 27.26 -25.44 -21.99
C ASN A 1043 28.26 -26.00 -20.97
N PHE A 1044 28.59 -25.25 -19.91
CA PHE A 1044 29.38 -25.76 -18.80
C PHE A 1044 28.66 -26.92 -18.09
N PHE A 1045 27.36 -26.75 -17.77
CA PHE A 1045 26.56 -27.82 -17.18
C PHE A 1045 26.41 -29.04 -18.11
N ALA A 1046 26.41 -28.83 -19.42
CA ALA A 1046 26.38 -29.91 -20.40
C ALA A 1046 27.69 -30.70 -20.41
N LYS A 1047 28.84 -30.01 -20.34
CA LYS A 1047 30.17 -30.64 -20.26
C LYS A 1047 30.32 -31.55 -19.03
N ILE A 1048 29.72 -31.17 -17.89
CA ILE A 1048 29.72 -32.01 -16.68
C ILE A 1048 28.53 -33.00 -16.62
N GLY A 1049 27.75 -33.10 -17.69
CA GLY A 1049 26.65 -34.07 -17.83
C GLY A 1049 25.42 -33.78 -16.97
N TRP A 1050 25.23 -32.52 -16.55
CA TRP A 1050 24.06 -32.05 -15.78
C TRP A 1050 22.99 -31.44 -16.68
N ALA A 1051 23.37 -30.90 -17.84
CA ALA A 1051 22.48 -30.56 -18.94
C ALA A 1051 22.73 -31.50 -20.13
N TYR A 1052 21.70 -31.79 -20.92
CA TYR A 1052 21.80 -32.64 -22.11
C TYR A 1052 20.61 -32.36 -23.04
N ASP A 1053 20.59 -32.96 -24.23
CA ASP A 1053 19.52 -32.77 -25.22
C ASP A 1053 19.34 -31.29 -25.61
N LEU A 1054 20.47 -30.59 -25.84
CA LEU A 1054 20.51 -29.18 -26.20
C LEU A 1054 19.95 -29.00 -27.62
N LYS A 1055 18.77 -28.42 -27.76
CA LYS A 1055 18.09 -28.24 -29.05
C LYS A 1055 18.57 -26.99 -29.76
N GLU A 1056 18.95 -27.11 -31.02
CA GLU A 1056 19.29 -25.97 -31.88
C GLU A 1056 18.70 -26.15 -33.29
N PRO A 1057 18.26 -25.06 -33.95
CA PRO A 1057 17.85 -25.10 -35.34
C PRO A 1057 19.06 -25.31 -36.26
N SER A 1058 18.85 -25.97 -37.39
CA SER A 1058 19.90 -26.14 -38.38
C SER A 1058 20.26 -24.79 -39.02
N LYS A 1059 21.53 -24.61 -39.40
CA LYS A 1059 21.98 -23.40 -40.10
C LYS A 1059 21.17 -23.14 -41.39
N GLU A 1060 20.76 -24.20 -42.06
CA GLU A 1060 19.92 -24.12 -43.26
C GLU A 1060 18.52 -23.58 -42.94
N LEU A 1061 17.90 -24.03 -41.84
CA LEU A 1061 16.61 -23.51 -41.40
C LEU A 1061 16.69 -22.02 -41.06
N ILE A 1062 17.73 -21.60 -40.32
CA ILE A 1062 17.96 -20.19 -39.98
C ILE A 1062 18.07 -19.37 -41.27
N LYS A 1063 18.91 -19.83 -42.22
CA LYS A 1063 19.11 -19.15 -43.51
C LYS A 1063 17.81 -19.01 -44.31
N ILE A 1064 17.02 -20.08 -44.42
CA ILE A 1064 15.74 -20.08 -45.14
C ILE A 1064 14.76 -19.08 -44.51
N VAL A 1065 14.64 -19.07 -43.18
CA VAL A 1065 13.72 -18.15 -42.48
C VAL A 1065 14.16 -16.70 -42.63
N THR A 1066 15.44 -16.40 -42.42
CA THR A 1066 16.03 -15.08 -42.63
C THR A 1066 15.78 -14.57 -44.05
N MET A 1067 15.96 -15.41 -45.08
CA MET A 1067 15.73 -15.02 -46.47
C MET A 1067 14.25 -14.75 -46.79
N ASN A 1068 13.34 -15.54 -46.20
CA ASN A 1068 11.93 -15.47 -46.53
C ASN A 1068 11.16 -14.43 -45.71
N ARG A 1069 11.59 -14.12 -44.48
CA ARG A 1069 10.82 -13.31 -43.53
C ARG A 1069 11.62 -12.18 -42.87
N GLY A 1070 12.94 -12.18 -42.96
CA GLY A 1070 13.78 -11.17 -42.32
C GLY A 1070 13.63 -9.77 -42.92
N ASP A 1071 14.00 -8.74 -42.15
CA ASP A 1071 13.96 -7.34 -42.57
C ASP A 1071 15.19 -6.89 -43.39
N GLY A 1072 16.08 -7.82 -43.76
CA GLY A 1072 17.32 -7.55 -44.50
C GLY A 1072 18.50 -7.07 -43.65
N SER A 1073 18.36 -6.98 -42.33
CA SER A 1073 19.44 -6.54 -41.42
C SER A 1073 20.48 -7.63 -41.08
N HIS A 1074 20.27 -8.87 -41.51
CA HIS A 1074 21.19 -9.98 -41.23
C HIS A 1074 22.41 -9.97 -42.16
N SER A 1075 23.58 -10.32 -41.63
CA SER A 1075 24.87 -10.42 -42.36
C SER A 1075 24.87 -11.35 -43.60
N LEU A 1076 23.88 -12.24 -43.74
CA LEU A 1076 23.75 -13.15 -44.89
C LEU A 1076 22.99 -12.52 -46.08
N TRP A 1077 22.44 -11.32 -45.90
CA TRP A 1077 21.67 -10.61 -46.93
C TRP A 1077 22.55 -10.13 -48.09
N GLU A 1078 23.79 -9.71 -47.81
CA GLU A 1078 24.75 -9.26 -48.84
C GLU A 1078 25.40 -10.41 -49.65
N ALA A 1079 25.26 -11.66 -49.20
CA ALA A 1079 25.88 -12.82 -49.83
C ALA A 1079 25.03 -13.47 -50.95
N VAL A 1080 23.89 -12.86 -51.31
CA VAL A 1080 22.95 -13.39 -52.31
C VAL A 1080 22.98 -12.53 -53.57
N PRO A 1081 23.36 -13.06 -54.75
CA PRO A 1081 23.19 -12.34 -56.00
C PRO A 1081 21.69 -12.14 -56.26
N TYR A 1082 21.31 -10.91 -56.55
CA TYR A 1082 19.94 -10.50 -56.85
C TYR A 1082 19.46 -11.26 -58.11
N SER A 1083 18.76 -12.38 -57.96
CA SER A 1083 18.00 -12.97 -59.07
C SER A 1083 16.63 -12.29 -59.09
N ALA A 1084 16.48 -11.34 -60.00
CA ALA A 1084 15.16 -10.90 -60.43
C ALA A 1084 14.39 -12.11 -60.97
N ASN A 1085 13.56 -12.73 -60.13
CA ASN A 1085 12.32 -13.45 -60.50
C ASN A 1085 11.72 -14.21 -59.31
N LYS A 1086 10.56 -13.73 -58.86
CA LYS A 1086 9.39 -14.41 -58.26
C LYS A 1086 8.55 -13.27 -57.66
N ILE A 1087 7.45 -12.77 -58.24
CA ILE A 1087 6.24 -13.38 -58.82
C ILE A 1087 5.65 -14.47 -57.91
N GLU A 1088 4.45 -14.12 -57.43
CA GLU A 1088 3.45 -14.78 -56.56
C GLU A 1088 3.72 -14.87 -55.06
#